data_AF-A0A7K5W5H6-F1
#
_entry.id   AF-A0A7K5W5H6-F1
#
_cell.length_a   1.000
_cell.length_b   1.000
_cell.length_c   1.000
_cell.angle_alpha   90.00
_cell.angle_beta   90.00
_cell.angle_gamma   90.00
#
_symmetry.space_group_name_H-M   'P 1'
#
loop_
_entity.id
_entity.type
_entity.pdbx_description
1 polymer ?
#
loop_
_entity_poly.entity_id
_entity_poly.type
_entity_poly.pdbx_seq_one_letter_code
_entity_poly.pdbx_strand_id
1 'polypeptide(L)'
;GQVHYQRFKVMEYVLPKFDVMITTPLYYSLRDEDVTGVVSAKYTYGKPVKGIVTITCLSVSYWTNKRNITTTMEINGSVNVTCNKLMLQNLNAEQSWHHSDSDYTEPIEMIAVVTESLTGVSQNSSTIIFPKQSDYFIEFLDYSRVIKPSLNFIATLKVSRSDSNQLTAEERQNLVTITAQQSDLLFHHSSLSHLENEATEERNLTVHVLNYTVPKNGIIDVEFPILSDTKTLRVQAEFLSSKTDIGVYDVFSSPSQTYLQVKTKSQDIKAGESFELSIASNKPVREYHYLVLSKEQIMAFGTKSTKTFNLTAENSWAPLVSILVFYVDELGVVVNDVLSVSIQPALDDKIKISWSKDKAKPAEKVSLKISTTEPGSVIGLSVVDKSAKLLGESSDITEESVLHELNLYSTVQYFPLVRGSYGVFQKCSLWVSTDAVLEEDKEHFLYGGMIPIEDGFGDDMTVSKNGPPDFSNLYVRTHFPETWLWIDTKMRSGTETTMDAIVPDTITSWVASAFVISENGGLGVTTAPVELEVFQPFFIFLNLPYSVIRGEQFILEVNIFNYLKEEAEVTVILDMTDAFEIILTSNEINATVNQQSISVPSEDGKTVQFPIKPKQLGEIPIKVTAISSAASDAVIQKVLVKAEGLEQTYSQTVLLDLTGNKRQAVSKTLEFTFPSDVVSDSERVQVTAVGDLLGPSINGLSSLIKMPYGCGEQNMINFAPNVYVLQYLIKTRQLREDIRSKAVSFMRKGYQRELLFQRDDGSFSAFGNEDPSGSTWLSAFVLRCFLQARPFIDIDEDVLMDTAKWIVRHQKLNGEFQEPGKVLHSDLQGGTNNPITLTAYIMSSLLGFPDKQHAYAIKTATNFLEDKLEEGISDNYTLALVTYALSWAKSTRAKEALNMLNQRAERQGEFRFWVTPASEISDSWQPRSIDIELAAYALLSHFHQDRLAEGIPIMKWLSHQRNHLGGFSSTQDTVVALHALSLFAALTATSKTQMDITVTTASLEMPETFSIDTRNRFLLQTKEIPPAQEMTITVSAEGMGFAVFQLNVMYNTKHTDQRLRSVQNQEAFDLNVDVKDDKDDKNHLTLNVCTRYFGSGTAPSSGMVLMEVGLLSGFSVSPDFVPLDNTVKKTEKDNGKVNLYLDSLNETQVCVDIPAVRDFKVANIQDASVTVVDYYEPRRRAVRSYNSEVMQSITSCDFCESDCNLCHRDGSAALLQHSSLASLFCVLFVLHVNLLCSGVM
;
A
#
# COMPACT_ATOMS: atom_id res chain seq x y z
N GLY A 1 1.79 -12.56 -27.03
CA GLY A 1 1.25 -11.22 -26.74
C GLY A 1 2.32 -10.45 -26.01
N GLN A 2 2.29 -9.12 -26.06
CA GLN A 2 3.11 -8.27 -25.19
C GLN A 2 2.54 -8.28 -23.75
N VAL A 3 3.35 -7.83 -22.80
CA VAL A 3 2.96 -7.65 -21.39
C VAL A 3 3.28 -6.21 -21.01
N HIS A 4 2.25 -5.45 -20.64
CA HIS A 4 2.39 -4.10 -20.10
C HIS A 4 2.38 -4.17 -18.56
N TYR A 5 3.18 -3.33 -17.90
CA TYR A 5 3.48 -3.41 -16.46
C TYR A 5 3.21 -2.09 -15.74
N GLN A 6 1.95 -1.83 -15.38
CA GLN A 6 1.63 -0.70 -14.51
C GLN A 6 2.12 -0.95 -13.08
N ARG A 7 2.75 0.07 -12.47
CA ARG A 7 3.13 0.07 -11.05
C ARG A 7 2.15 0.92 -10.25
N PHE A 8 1.90 0.54 -8.99
CA PHE A 8 1.16 1.33 -8.02
C PHE A 8 1.77 1.16 -6.63
N LYS A 9 1.68 2.19 -5.79
CA LYS A 9 2.21 2.20 -4.43
C LYS A 9 1.13 1.69 -3.46
N VAL A 10 1.53 0.85 -2.51
CA VAL A 10 0.68 0.45 -1.37
C VAL A 10 1.42 0.82 -0.09
N MET A 11 0.74 1.58 0.78
CA MET A 11 1.25 1.99 2.09
C MET A 11 0.06 2.22 3.03
N GLU A 12 0.33 2.20 4.34
CA GLU A 12 -0.59 2.77 5.33
C GLU A 12 -0.50 4.30 5.25
N TYR A 13 -1.64 4.99 5.22
CA TYR A 13 -1.69 6.45 5.11
C TYR A 13 -2.92 7.05 5.78
N VAL A 14 -2.86 8.36 6.02
CA VAL A 14 -4.02 9.22 6.29
C VAL A 14 -4.06 10.26 5.16
N LEU A 15 -5.25 10.55 4.62
CA LEU A 15 -5.39 11.45 3.47
C LEU A 15 -4.80 12.85 3.76
N PRO A 16 -3.93 13.39 2.89
CA PRO A 16 -3.38 14.73 3.03
C PRO A 16 -4.48 15.80 3.05
N LYS A 17 -4.52 16.60 4.11
CA LYS A 17 -5.48 17.72 4.27
C LYS A 17 -5.20 18.88 3.32
N PHE A 18 -3.93 19.05 2.94
CA PHE A 18 -3.45 20.14 2.11
C PHE A 18 -2.26 19.71 1.25
N ASP A 19 -2.10 20.41 0.13
CA ASP A 19 -1.01 20.31 -0.83
C ASP A 19 0.09 21.32 -0.50
N VAL A 20 1.34 20.99 -0.87
CA VAL A 20 2.54 21.83 -0.71
C VAL A 20 3.33 21.81 -2.03
N MET A 21 3.32 22.93 -2.75
CA MET A 21 4.05 23.09 -4.01
C MET A 21 5.26 24.01 -3.83
N ILE A 22 6.43 23.59 -4.32
CA ILE A 22 7.64 24.40 -4.38
C ILE A 22 7.85 24.87 -5.82
N THR A 23 7.79 26.19 -6.04
CA THR A 23 8.06 26.81 -7.35
C THR A 23 9.49 27.36 -7.37
N THR A 24 10.36 26.76 -8.18
CA THR A 24 11.77 27.13 -8.37
C THR A 24 12.11 27.15 -9.87
N PRO A 25 13.10 27.94 -10.32
CA PRO A 25 13.66 27.75 -11.65
C PRO A 25 14.30 26.35 -11.75
N LEU A 26 14.26 25.70 -12.92
CA LEU A 26 14.88 24.38 -13.10
C LEU A 26 16.43 24.43 -13.02
N TYR A 27 17.00 25.59 -13.36
CA TYR A 27 18.42 25.85 -13.41
C TYR A 27 18.82 27.11 -12.63
N TYR A 28 19.98 27.09 -11.97
CA TYR A 28 20.58 28.25 -11.31
C TYR A 28 21.91 28.66 -11.95
N SER A 29 22.23 29.96 -11.97
CA SER A 29 23.49 30.46 -12.55
C SER A 29 24.67 30.15 -11.63
N LEU A 30 25.81 29.78 -12.22
CA LEU A 30 27.06 29.66 -11.50
C LEU A 30 27.53 31.00 -10.89
N ARG A 31 27.02 32.14 -11.39
CA ARG A 31 27.35 33.49 -10.90
C ARG A 31 26.49 33.99 -9.74
N ASP A 32 25.37 33.34 -9.44
CA ASP A 32 24.44 33.81 -8.39
C ASP A 32 24.89 33.30 -7.01
N GLU A 33 24.66 34.09 -5.95
CA GLU A 33 25.08 33.77 -4.57
C GLU A 33 24.00 33.04 -3.75
N ASP A 34 22.72 33.22 -4.11
CA ASP A 34 21.56 32.57 -3.48
C ASP A 34 20.69 31.89 -4.53
N VAL A 35 20.15 30.71 -4.21
CA VAL A 35 19.12 30.05 -5.02
C VAL A 35 17.76 30.32 -4.38
N THR A 36 16.80 30.84 -5.16
CA THR A 36 15.51 31.34 -4.65
C THR A 36 14.33 30.53 -5.18
N GLY A 37 13.24 30.51 -4.41
CA GLY A 37 11.99 29.85 -4.77
C GLY A 37 10.79 30.41 -4.00
N VAL A 38 9.62 29.84 -4.24
CA VAL A 38 8.38 30.14 -3.52
C VAL A 38 7.76 28.82 -3.07
N VAL A 39 7.56 28.64 -1.76
CA VAL A 39 6.76 27.53 -1.22
C VAL A 39 5.32 28.02 -1.07
N SER A 40 4.36 27.25 -1.57
CA SER A 40 2.93 27.54 -1.41
C SER A 40 2.18 26.33 -0.86
N ALA A 41 1.21 26.58 0.01
CA ALA A 41 0.45 25.53 0.70
C ALA A 41 -1.06 25.85 0.68
N LYS A 42 -1.87 24.90 0.22
CA LYS A 42 -3.32 25.07 0.00
C LYS A 42 -4.08 23.81 0.37
N TYR A 43 -5.21 23.96 1.05
CA TYR A 43 -6.12 22.85 1.30
C TYR A 43 -6.68 22.27 0.00
N THR A 44 -7.14 21.02 0.02
CA THR A 44 -7.72 20.33 -1.16
C THR A 44 -8.98 21.01 -1.72
N TYR A 45 -9.62 21.88 -0.91
CA TYR A 45 -10.72 22.78 -1.28
C TYR A 45 -10.26 24.22 -1.63
N GLY A 46 -8.97 24.41 -1.95
CA GLY A 46 -8.43 25.60 -2.60
C GLY A 46 -8.05 26.81 -1.71
N LYS A 47 -8.37 26.78 -0.41
CA LYS A 47 -8.01 27.86 0.54
C LYS A 47 -6.52 27.80 0.97
N PRO A 48 -5.88 28.94 1.29
CA PRO A 48 -4.50 28.96 1.77
C PRO A 48 -4.34 28.35 3.16
N VAL A 49 -3.20 27.69 3.41
CA VAL A 49 -2.81 27.17 4.73
C VAL A 49 -2.08 28.24 5.54
N LYS A 50 -2.44 28.39 6.82
CA LYS A 50 -1.69 29.18 7.83
C LYS A 50 -0.85 28.21 8.67
N GLY A 51 0.41 28.54 8.92
CA GLY A 51 1.32 27.61 9.59
C GLY A 51 2.78 28.05 9.63
N ILE A 52 3.66 27.09 9.91
CA ILE A 52 5.12 27.23 9.86
C ILE A 52 5.65 26.33 8.74
N VAL A 53 6.57 26.82 7.92
CA VAL A 53 7.36 26.01 7.00
C VAL A 53 8.77 25.80 7.55
N THR A 54 9.25 24.56 7.48
CA THR A 54 10.66 24.18 7.69
C THR A 54 11.25 23.77 6.35
N ILE A 55 12.37 24.37 5.97
CA ILE A 55 12.98 24.21 4.65
C ILE A 55 14.37 23.65 4.82
N THR A 56 14.68 22.58 4.09
CA THR A 56 15.97 21.89 4.11
C THR A 56 16.64 21.99 2.74
N CYS A 57 17.81 22.64 2.69
CA CYS A 57 18.67 22.67 1.49
C CYS A 57 19.74 21.57 1.59
N LEU A 58 19.97 20.84 0.49
CA LEU A 58 20.87 19.69 0.39
C LEU A 58 21.73 19.75 -0.89
N SER A 59 22.97 19.26 -0.83
CA SER A 59 23.79 19.00 -2.03
C SER A 59 23.56 17.56 -2.52
N VAL A 60 23.30 17.38 -3.82
CA VAL A 60 23.03 16.07 -4.43
C VAL A 60 24.34 15.41 -4.87
N SER A 61 25.13 14.96 -3.89
CA SER A 61 26.40 14.25 -4.10
C SER A 61 26.21 12.74 -4.15
N TYR A 62 26.93 12.06 -5.06
CA TYR A 62 27.02 10.59 -5.10
C TYR A 62 28.16 10.01 -4.23
N TRP A 63 29.09 10.85 -3.75
CA TRP A 63 30.34 10.40 -3.12
C TRP A 63 30.65 11.03 -1.76
N THR A 64 29.82 11.96 -1.26
CA THR A 64 30.07 12.67 0.01
C THR A 64 28.89 12.57 0.98
N ASN A 65 29.16 12.79 2.28
CA ASN A 65 28.13 12.78 3.31
C ASN A 65 27.20 13.99 3.17
N LYS A 66 25.90 13.76 3.02
CA LYS A 66 24.86 14.81 2.98
C LYS A 66 24.89 15.65 4.27
N ARG A 67 25.44 16.86 4.21
CA ARG A 67 25.24 17.93 5.21
C ARG A 67 24.06 18.82 4.76
N ASN A 68 23.22 19.26 5.69
CA ASN A 68 21.98 19.99 5.41
C ASN A 68 21.94 21.38 6.06
N ILE A 69 21.12 22.28 5.51
CA ILE A 69 20.79 23.56 6.13
C ILE A 69 19.27 23.60 6.33
N THR A 70 18.83 23.73 7.57
CA THR A 70 17.40 23.86 7.93
C THR A 70 17.05 25.29 8.34
N THR A 71 15.99 25.87 7.79
CA THR A 71 15.48 27.21 8.15
C THR A 71 13.96 27.17 8.33
N THR A 72 13.45 27.87 9.35
CA THR A 72 12.00 27.95 9.65
C THR A 72 11.44 29.34 9.36
N MET A 73 10.22 29.40 8.82
CA MET A 73 9.51 30.64 8.47
C MET A 73 8.00 30.48 8.69
N GLU A 74 7.28 31.59 8.92
CA GLU A 74 5.81 31.58 8.89
C GLU A 74 5.29 31.52 7.44
N ILE A 75 4.19 30.80 7.22
CA ILE A 75 3.51 30.71 5.91
C ILE A 75 2.01 31.00 6.04
N ASN A 76 1.50 31.81 5.12
CA ASN A 76 0.08 32.09 4.93
C ASN A 76 -0.24 31.98 3.43
N GLY A 77 -0.51 30.76 2.97
CA GLY A 77 -0.73 30.42 1.56
C GLY A 77 0.54 30.34 0.71
N SER A 78 1.49 31.27 0.87
CA SER A 78 2.78 31.26 0.18
C SER A 78 3.86 32.09 0.88
N VAL A 79 5.12 31.68 0.75
CA VAL A 79 6.30 32.38 1.28
C VAL A 79 7.48 32.25 0.31
N ASN A 80 8.31 33.30 0.21
CA ASN A 80 9.53 33.31 -0.61
C ASN A 80 10.70 32.75 0.19
N VAL A 81 11.54 31.92 -0.45
CA VAL A 81 12.54 31.08 0.23
C VAL A 81 13.89 31.14 -0.48
N THR A 82 14.98 31.03 0.28
CA THR A 82 16.35 31.20 -0.25
C THR A 82 17.33 30.21 0.37
N CYS A 83 18.03 29.43 -0.46
CA CYS A 83 19.15 28.59 -0.07
C CYS A 83 20.47 29.32 -0.38
N ASN A 84 21.27 29.64 0.65
CA ASN A 84 22.53 30.36 0.49
C ASN A 84 23.69 29.42 0.09
N LYS A 85 24.34 29.74 -1.03
CA LYS A 85 25.40 28.92 -1.65
C LYS A 85 26.70 28.92 -0.84
N LEU A 86 27.05 30.06 -0.22
CA LEU A 86 28.25 30.19 0.60
C LEU A 86 28.17 29.35 1.88
N MET A 87 26.98 29.25 2.51
CA MET A 87 26.79 28.35 3.65
C MET A 87 26.93 26.88 3.26
N LEU A 88 26.37 26.45 2.12
CA LEU A 88 26.55 25.08 1.60
C LEU A 88 28.02 24.78 1.28
N GLN A 89 28.73 25.70 0.63
CA GLN A 89 30.15 25.54 0.31
C GLN A 89 31.05 25.46 1.57
N ASN A 90 30.79 26.30 2.59
CA ASN A 90 31.52 26.25 3.85
C ASN A 90 31.33 24.93 4.61
N LEU A 91 30.17 24.26 4.45
CA LEU A 91 29.93 22.93 5.03
C LEU A 91 30.73 21.81 4.34
N ASN A 92 31.21 22.01 3.10
CA ASN A 92 31.95 21.00 2.33
C ASN A 92 33.48 21.08 2.50
N ALA A 93 34.00 21.96 3.36
CA ALA A 93 35.43 22.25 3.48
C ALA A 93 36.30 21.14 4.13
N GLU A 94 35.73 20.01 4.54
CA GLU A 94 36.39 18.99 5.38
C GLU A 94 36.53 17.59 4.74
N GLN A 95 36.77 17.47 3.42
CA GLN A 95 37.54 16.37 2.79
C GLN A 95 37.56 16.48 1.25
N SER A 96 38.72 16.78 0.66
CA SER A 96 38.89 16.83 -0.80
C SER A 96 40.28 16.33 -1.23
N TRP A 97 40.39 15.06 -1.61
CA TRP A 97 41.64 14.43 -2.08
C TRP A 97 41.82 14.40 -3.60
N HIS A 98 40.93 15.05 -4.37
CA HIS A 98 40.98 15.09 -5.84
C HIS A 98 40.89 16.53 -6.38
N HIS A 99 42.00 17.27 -6.31
CA HIS A 99 42.20 18.44 -7.17
C HIS A 99 42.68 17.99 -8.55
N SER A 100 41.74 17.75 -9.46
CA SER A 100 42.02 17.59 -10.90
C SER A 100 40.84 18.07 -11.75
N ASP A 101 40.86 19.37 -12.05
CA ASP A 101 40.44 19.96 -13.32
C ASP A 101 39.04 19.59 -13.86
N SER A 102 38.00 19.80 -13.05
CA SER A 102 36.61 19.87 -13.55
C SER A 102 35.76 20.86 -12.78
N ASP A 103 35.09 21.78 -13.49
CA ASP A 103 34.11 22.75 -12.95
C ASP A 103 32.75 22.07 -12.63
N TYR A 104 32.78 20.88 -12.04
CA TYR A 104 31.57 20.13 -11.73
C TYR A 104 30.96 20.63 -10.42
N THR A 105 29.90 21.42 -10.55
CA THR A 105 29.03 21.81 -9.43
C THR A 105 27.92 20.79 -9.26
N GLU A 106 27.53 20.53 -8.02
CA GLU A 106 26.47 19.56 -7.70
C GLU A 106 25.08 20.22 -7.75
N PRO A 107 24.01 19.50 -8.16
CA PRO A 107 22.64 19.98 -8.04
C PRO A 107 22.23 20.19 -6.58
N ILE A 108 21.27 21.09 -6.35
CA ILE A 108 20.74 21.39 -5.02
C ILE A 108 19.32 20.83 -4.91
N GLU A 109 19.07 20.02 -3.88
CA GLU A 109 17.74 19.54 -3.49
C GLU A 109 17.17 20.47 -2.40
N MET A 110 15.93 20.92 -2.59
CA MET A 110 15.19 21.75 -1.63
C MET A 110 13.94 20.99 -1.18
N ILE A 111 13.86 20.71 0.12
CA ILE A 111 12.72 20.04 0.75
C ILE A 111 11.98 21.06 1.62
N ALA A 112 10.66 21.17 1.50
CA ALA A 112 9.82 21.98 2.37
C ALA A 112 8.84 21.09 3.17
N VAL A 113 8.67 21.38 4.45
CA VAL A 113 7.71 20.74 5.36
C VAL A 113 6.84 21.83 5.97
N VAL A 114 5.54 21.83 5.69
CA VAL A 114 4.58 22.83 6.19
C VAL A 114 3.73 22.21 7.28
N THR A 115 3.67 22.84 8.46
CA THR A 115 2.88 22.44 9.63
C THR A 115 1.75 23.44 9.86
N GLU A 116 0.50 22.96 9.86
CA GLU A 116 -0.72 23.77 10.02
C GLU A 116 -0.89 24.31 11.46
N SER A 117 -1.23 25.59 11.61
CA SER A 117 -1.31 26.24 12.93
C SER A 117 -2.54 25.86 13.77
N LEU A 118 -3.62 25.32 13.18
CA LEU A 118 -4.84 24.95 13.92
C LEU A 118 -4.90 23.46 14.28
N THR A 119 -4.54 22.55 13.36
CA THR A 119 -4.55 21.09 13.65
C THR A 119 -3.18 20.44 13.88
N GLY A 120 -2.07 21.18 13.77
CA GLY A 120 -0.71 20.65 13.98
C GLY A 120 -0.23 19.66 12.93
N VAL A 121 -1.02 19.37 11.89
CA VAL A 121 -0.69 18.41 10.83
C VAL A 121 0.40 18.99 9.92
N SER A 122 1.40 18.17 9.62
CA SER A 122 2.48 18.47 8.68
C SER A 122 2.27 17.78 7.33
N GLN A 123 2.73 18.40 6.24
CA GLN A 123 2.89 17.81 4.90
C GLN A 123 4.22 18.27 4.30
N ASN A 124 4.78 17.52 3.34
CA ASN A 124 6.08 17.81 2.75
C ASN A 124 6.09 17.77 1.21
N SER A 125 7.14 18.34 0.63
CA SER A 125 7.38 18.44 -0.81
C SER A 125 8.88 18.63 -1.07
N SER A 126 9.37 18.27 -2.26
CA SER A 126 10.77 18.50 -2.64
C SER A 126 10.93 18.82 -4.13
N THR A 127 12.04 19.48 -4.47
CA THR A 127 12.44 19.83 -5.85
C THR A 127 13.97 19.81 -5.99
N ILE A 128 14.48 19.62 -7.21
CA ILE A 128 15.92 19.57 -7.53
C ILE A 128 16.24 20.63 -8.57
N ILE A 129 17.32 21.38 -8.33
CA ILE A 129 17.72 22.56 -9.10
C ILE A 129 19.14 22.33 -9.65
N PHE A 130 19.30 22.44 -10.96
CA PHE A 130 20.55 22.06 -11.65
C PHE A 130 21.48 23.25 -11.95
N PRO A 131 22.81 23.08 -11.92
CA PRO A 131 23.76 24.14 -12.27
C PRO A 131 23.77 24.44 -13.78
N LYS A 132 23.75 25.73 -14.14
CA LYS A 132 23.74 26.20 -15.53
C LYS A 132 25.15 26.54 -16.04
N GLN A 133 25.70 25.71 -16.92
CA GLN A 133 27.02 25.95 -17.56
C GLN A 133 26.99 26.94 -18.74
N SER A 134 25.88 27.03 -19.49
CA SER A 134 25.75 27.90 -20.67
C SER A 134 24.30 28.39 -20.83
N ASP A 135 24.11 29.53 -21.49
CA ASP A 135 22.79 30.09 -21.81
C ASP A 135 22.07 29.39 -22.98
N TYR A 136 22.80 28.65 -23.80
CA TYR A 136 22.31 28.04 -25.04
C TYR A 136 22.72 26.57 -25.14
N PHE A 137 21.79 25.73 -25.60
CA PHE A 137 22.05 24.35 -26.00
C PHE A 137 22.11 24.25 -27.52
N ILE A 138 22.99 23.38 -28.02
CA ILE A 138 23.13 23.05 -29.45
C ILE A 138 23.14 21.53 -29.58
N GLU A 139 22.26 20.98 -30.42
CA GLU A 139 22.08 19.54 -30.58
C GLU A 139 21.99 19.15 -32.06
N PHE A 140 22.66 18.05 -32.44
CA PHE A 140 22.49 17.41 -33.75
C PHE A 140 21.46 16.28 -33.62
N LEU A 141 20.24 16.50 -34.14
CA LEU A 141 19.13 15.55 -34.01
C LEU A 141 19.23 14.42 -35.05
N ASP A 142 19.03 14.77 -36.32
CA ASP A 142 19.10 13.86 -37.45
C ASP A 142 20.37 14.10 -38.25
N TYR A 143 21.24 13.11 -38.41
CA TYR A 143 22.40 13.21 -39.30
C TYR A 143 22.79 11.86 -39.88
N SER A 144 23.39 11.87 -41.08
CA SER A 144 23.84 10.64 -41.73
C SER A 144 25.03 10.03 -40.97
N ARG A 145 24.77 8.97 -40.19
CA ARG A 145 25.81 8.17 -39.50
C ARG A 145 26.69 7.34 -40.45
N VAL A 146 26.42 7.38 -41.75
CA VAL A 146 27.20 6.70 -42.80
C VAL A 146 27.55 7.68 -43.91
N ILE A 147 28.80 7.67 -44.33
CA ILE A 147 29.37 8.47 -45.40
C ILE A 147 28.99 7.83 -46.75
N LYS A 148 28.40 8.62 -47.65
CA LYS A 148 28.11 8.26 -49.03
C LYS A 148 28.98 9.13 -49.96
N PRO A 149 30.14 8.63 -50.43
CA PRO A 149 31.07 9.43 -51.22
C PRO A 149 30.43 10.07 -52.46
N SER A 150 30.82 11.31 -52.77
CA SER A 150 30.28 12.11 -53.88
C SER A 150 28.78 12.46 -53.77
N LEU A 151 28.16 12.29 -52.61
CA LEU A 151 26.87 12.89 -52.24
C LEU A 151 27.08 13.94 -51.13
N ASN A 152 26.02 14.64 -50.73
CA ASN A 152 26.12 15.64 -49.68
C ASN A 152 25.94 15.00 -48.30
N PHE A 153 26.71 15.46 -47.31
CA PHE A 153 26.36 15.28 -45.92
C PHE A 153 25.12 16.12 -45.61
N ILE A 154 24.22 15.57 -44.80
CA ILE A 154 23.00 16.23 -44.33
C ILE A 154 22.91 16.01 -42.83
N ALA A 155 22.69 17.10 -42.08
CA ALA A 155 22.41 17.08 -40.65
C ALA A 155 21.45 18.20 -40.23
N THR A 156 20.58 17.90 -39.26
CA THR A 156 19.63 18.85 -38.64
C THR A 156 20.19 19.30 -37.30
N LEU A 157 20.45 20.60 -37.16
CA LEU A 157 20.97 21.22 -35.94
C LEU A 157 19.88 22.04 -35.25
N LYS A 158 19.62 21.79 -33.96
CA LYS A 158 18.69 22.55 -33.13
C LYS A 158 19.47 23.45 -32.16
N VAL A 159 19.10 24.72 -32.09
CA VAL A 159 19.62 25.70 -31.13
C VAL A 159 18.46 26.17 -30.24
N SER A 160 18.61 26.02 -28.92
CA SER A 160 17.61 26.43 -27.94
C SER A 160 18.23 27.21 -26.78
N ARG A 161 17.42 27.96 -26.04
CA ARG A 161 17.85 28.68 -24.83
C ARG A 161 17.59 27.80 -23.60
N SER A 162 18.44 27.91 -22.59
CA SER A 162 18.45 26.98 -21.43
C SER A 162 17.22 27.08 -20.51
N ASP A 163 16.34 28.05 -20.74
CA ASP A 163 15.14 28.37 -19.95
C ASP A 163 13.85 28.09 -20.75
N SER A 164 13.94 27.25 -21.78
CA SER A 164 12.86 26.86 -22.71
C SER A 164 12.18 28.01 -23.49
N ASN A 165 12.67 29.25 -23.35
CA ASN A 165 12.16 30.41 -24.08
C ASN A 165 12.68 30.48 -25.53
N GLN A 166 11.90 31.11 -26.42
CA GLN A 166 12.29 31.31 -27.83
C GLN A 166 13.44 32.32 -27.97
N LEU A 167 14.36 32.04 -28.90
CA LEU A 167 15.52 32.88 -29.19
C LEU A 167 15.12 34.29 -29.69
N THR A 168 15.69 35.31 -29.05
CA THR A 168 15.35 36.72 -29.29
C THR A 168 15.79 37.21 -30.68
N ALA A 169 15.28 38.39 -31.09
CA ALA A 169 15.64 39.00 -32.37
C ALA A 169 17.09 39.52 -32.43
N GLU A 170 17.78 39.62 -31.30
CA GLU A 170 19.19 40.02 -31.21
C GLU A 170 20.10 38.77 -31.15
N GLU A 171 19.73 37.77 -30.35
CA GLU A 171 20.41 36.46 -30.30
C GLU A 171 20.51 35.83 -31.71
N ARG A 172 19.43 35.85 -32.49
CA ARG A 172 19.38 35.28 -33.86
C ARG A 172 20.11 36.10 -34.94
N GLN A 173 20.73 37.23 -34.60
CA GLN A 173 21.66 37.92 -35.52
C GLN A 173 23.06 37.30 -35.50
N ASN A 174 23.38 36.51 -34.48
CA ASN A 174 24.63 35.75 -34.43
C ASN A 174 24.57 34.55 -35.39
N LEU A 175 25.71 34.24 -36.00
CA LEU A 175 25.84 33.13 -36.94
C LEU A 175 26.25 31.86 -36.18
N VAL A 176 25.62 30.73 -36.52
CA VAL A 176 26.14 29.41 -36.14
C VAL A 176 27.30 29.09 -37.09
N THR A 177 28.47 28.82 -36.51
CA THR A 177 29.67 28.45 -37.27
C THR A 177 29.82 26.94 -37.24
N ILE A 178 29.83 26.31 -38.41
CA ILE A 178 29.96 24.85 -38.55
C ILE A 178 31.28 24.53 -39.25
N THR A 179 32.13 23.77 -38.58
CA THR A 179 33.45 23.32 -39.06
C THR A 179 33.41 21.83 -39.35
N ALA A 180 33.45 21.46 -40.62
CA ALA A 180 33.46 20.08 -41.09
C ALA A 180 34.86 19.69 -41.59
N GLN A 181 35.45 18.67 -40.96
CA GLN A 181 36.78 18.14 -41.25
C GLN A 181 36.64 16.77 -41.94
N GLN A 182 37.08 16.66 -43.20
CA GLN A 182 37.06 15.43 -44.00
C GLN A 182 38.48 14.84 -44.10
N SER A 183 38.61 13.52 -43.95
CA SER A 183 39.87 12.78 -44.05
C SER A 183 39.70 11.40 -44.68
N ASP A 184 40.76 10.92 -45.33
CA ASP A 184 40.89 9.64 -46.02
C ASP A 184 41.40 8.49 -45.12
N LEU A 185 41.79 8.75 -43.87
CA LEU A 185 42.21 7.68 -42.93
C LEU A 185 41.04 6.78 -42.51
N LEU A 186 41.36 5.52 -42.19
CA LEU A 186 40.50 4.62 -41.42
C LEU A 186 40.97 4.62 -39.96
N PHE A 187 40.09 4.97 -39.02
CA PHE A 187 40.33 4.73 -37.59
C PHE A 187 39.97 3.28 -37.26
N HIS A 188 40.96 2.47 -36.88
CA HIS A 188 40.69 1.17 -36.25
C HIS A 188 40.20 1.41 -34.81
N HIS A 189 39.07 0.80 -34.45
CA HIS A 189 38.45 0.97 -33.15
C HIS A 189 39.12 0.08 -32.09
N SER A 190 40.34 0.45 -31.68
CA SER A 190 41.03 -0.13 -30.52
C SER A 190 41.03 0.86 -29.36
N SER A 191 40.13 0.64 -28.40
CA SER A 191 40.13 1.38 -27.13
C SER A 191 41.44 1.16 -26.36
N LEU A 192 41.88 2.20 -25.62
CA LEU A 192 43.08 2.24 -24.75
C LEU A 192 44.46 2.30 -25.45
N SER A 193 44.93 3.52 -25.74
CA SER A 193 46.25 3.96 -25.24
C SER A 193 46.46 5.48 -25.33
N HIS A 194 46.67 6.14 -24.19
CA HIS A 194 47.43 7.40 -24.14
C HIS A 194 48.92 7.07 -24.33
N LEU A 195 49.39 6.96 -25.57
CA LEU A 195 50.81 6.99 -25.96
C LEU A 195 50.94 6.83 -27.49
N GLU A 196 51.28 7.91 -28.19
CA GLU A 196 52.40 7.94 -29.15
C GLU A 196 52.61 9.37 -29.68
N ASN A 197 53.78 9.94 -29.39
CA ASN A 197 54.30 11.11 -30.09
C ASN A 197 55.24 10.61 -31.18
N GLU A 198 54.80 10.56 -32.44
CA GLU A 198 55.74 10.58 -33.56
C GLU A 198 55.14 11.31 -34.77
N ALA A 199 56.02 11.85 -35.61
CA ALA A 199 55.68 12.88 -36.58
C ALA A 199 55.62 12.35 -38.02
N THR A 200 55.23 13.25 -38.94
CA THR A 200 55.34 13.12 -40.40
C THR A 200 54.65 11.91 -41.04
N GLU A 201 53.46 12.15 -41.57
CA GLU A 201 53.29 12.15 -43.04
C GLU A 201 52.21 13.17 -43.42
N GLU A 202 52.24 13.69 -44.65
CA GLU A 202 51.33 14.74 -45.11
C GLU A 202 49.91 14.17 -45.33
N ARG A 203 48.92 14.68 -44.59
CA ARG A 203 47.53 14.18 -44.61
C ARG A 203 46.57 15.23 -45.17
N ASN A 204 45.73 14.81 -46.12
CA ASN A 204 44.76 15.68 -46.81
C ASN A 204 43.51 15.97 -45.94
N LEU A 205 43.69 16.62 -44.78
CA LEU A 205 42.55 17.16 -44.03
C LEU A 205 41.94 18.35 -44.79
N THR A 206 40.74 18.14 -45.34
CA THR A 206 39.96 19.24 -45.93
C THR A 206 39.00 19.78 -44.88
N VAL A 207 39.13 21.08 -44.55
CA VAL A 207 38.30 21.77 -43.56
C VAL A 207 37.36 22.75 -44.26
N HIS A 208 36.06 22.48 -44.19
CA HIS A 208 35.01 23.41 -44.61
C HIS A 208 34.49 24.17 -43.39
N VAL A 209 34.38 25.49 -43.51
CA VAL A 209 33.71 26.36 -42.52
C VAL A 209 32.47 26.97 -43.18
N LEU A 210 31.32 26.79 -42.54
CA LEU A 210 30.01 27.16 -43.06
C LEU A 210 29.25 27.96 -42.00
N ASN A 211 28.68 29.11 -42.38
CA ASN A 211 28.01 30.01 -41.46
C ASN A 211 26.51 30.07 -41.76
N TYR A 212 25.67 29.76 -40.77
CA TYR A 212 24.22 29.71 -40.90
C TYR A 212 23.53 30.76 -40.01
N THR A 213 22.45 31.35 -40.51
CA THR A 213 21.58 32.27 -39.76
C THR A 213 20.48 31.51 -39.01
N VAL A 214 20.24 31.80 -37.74
CA VAL A 214 19.28 31.03 -36.90
C VAL A 214 17.80 31.39 -37.23
N PRO A 215 16.97 30.44 -37.70
CA PRO A 215 15.54 30.68 -37.95
C PRO A 215 14.71 30.79 -36.66
N LYS A 216 13.43 31.15 -36.75
CA LYS A 216 12.59 31.38 -35.55
C LYS A 216 12.37 30.12 -34.70
N ASN A 217 12.31 28.94 -35.33
CA ASN A 217 12.17 27.65 -34.65
C ASN A 217 13.52 27.08 -34.13
N GLY A 218 14.65 27.76 -34.36
CA GLY A 218 15.97 27.31 -33.92
C GLY A 218 16.56 26.13 -34.70
N ILE A 219 15.87 25.61 -35.71
CA ILE A 219 16.31 24.45 -36.53
C ILE A 219 17.07 24.94 -37.76
N ILE A 220 18.20 24.32 -38.06
CA ILE A 220 19.08 24.60 -39.20
C ILE A 220 19.39 23.30 -39.94
N ASP A 221 19.01 23.23 -41.22
CA ASP A 221 19.44 22.15 -42.12
C ASP A 221 20.85 22.45 -42.65
N VAL A 222 21.77 21.52 -42.41
CA VAL A 222 23.20 21.63 -42.74
C VAL A 222 23.50 20.71 -43.91
N GLU A 223 23.82 21.26 -45.08
CA GLU A 223 24.13 20.47 -46.29
C GLU A 223 25.48 20.89 -46.92
N PHE A 224 26.40 19.95 -47.12
CA PHE A 224 27.70 20.20 -47.77
C PHE A 224 28.25 18.96 -48.50
N PRO A 225 29.06 19.11 -49.57
CA PRO A 225 29.56 17.98 -50.35
C PRO A 225 30.62 17.15 -49.62
N ILE A 226 30.56 15.83 -49.81
CA ILE A 226 31.56 14.86 -49.35
C ILE A 226 32.49 14.52 -50.52
N LEU A 227 33.81 14.55 -50.30
CA LEU A 227 34.79 14.16 -51.32
C LEU A 227 34.76 12.65 -51.60
N SER A 228 35.13 12.24 -52.82
CA SER A 228 35.02 10.86 -53.30
C SER A 228 35.90 9.84 -52.55
N ASP A 229 36.90 10.31 -51.81
CA ASP A 229 37.93 9.57 -51.07
C ASP A 229 37.78 9.69 -49.54
N THR A 230 36.80 10.46 -49.05
CA THR A 230 36.57 10.66 -47.62
C THR A 230 36.10 9.37 -46.95
N LYS A 231 36.79 9.00 -45.87
CA LYS A 231 36.46 7.84 -45.03
C LYS A 231 36.06 8.22 -43.61
N THR A 232 36.42 9.42 -43.16
CA THR A 232 36.05 9.94 -41.84
C THR A 232 35.69 11.42 -41.93
N LEU A 233 34.69 11.82 -41.15
CA LEU A 233 34.11 13.16 -41.12
C LEU A 233 33.85 13.58 -39.68
N ARG A 234 34.38 14.73 -39.25
CA ARG A 234 34.05 15.35 -37.96
C ARG A 234 33.38 16.70 -38.20
N VAL A 235 32.24 16.95 -37.56
CA VAL A 235 31.48 18.20 -37.72
C VAL A 235 31.26 18.84 -36.35
N GLN A 236 31.84 20.03 -36.16
CA GLN A 236 31.68 20.83 -34.95
C GLN A 236 30.78 22.04 -35.24
N ALA A 237 29.84 22.33 -34.34
CA ALA A 237 28.99 23.51 -34.39
C ALA A 237 29.24 24.41 -33.17
N GLU A 238 29.30 25.72 -33.40
CA GLU A 238 29.55 26.74 -32.38
C GLU A 238 28.56 27.90 -32.50
N PHE A 239 27.95 28.30 -31.38
CA PHE A 239 27.05 29.43 -31.26
C PHE A 239 27.22 30.10 -29.89
N LEU A 240 27.66 31.36 -29.91
CA LEU A 240 27.94 32.16 -28.70
C LEU A 240 28.89 31.43 -27.73
N SER A 241 28.41 31.08 -26.53
CA SER A 241 29.18 30.35 -25.50
C SER A 241 29.14 28.84 -25.63
N SER A 242 28.37 28.30 -26.59
CA SER A 242 28.03 26.87 -26.66
C SER A 242 28.69 26.20 -27.87
N LYS A 243 29.13 24.96 -27.68
CA LYS A 243 29.84 24.14 -28.69
C LYS A 243 29.40 22.68 -28.59
N THR A 244 29.28 22.02 -29.73
CA THR A 244 28.99 20.58 -29.83
C THR A 244 29.70 20.00 -31.06
N ASP A 245 30.08 18.72 -31.04
CA ASP A 245 30.65 18.07 -32.22
C ASP A 245 30.26 16.59 -32.36
N ILE A 246 30.17 16.15 -33.62
CA ILE A 246 29.85 14.77 -34.02
C ILE A 246 30.97 14.20 -34.90
N GLY A 247 31.19 12.89 -34.79
CA GLY A 247 32.12 12.14 -35.62
C GLY A 247 31.41 11.01 -36.37
N VAL A 248 31.69 10.88 -37.66
CA VAL A 248 31.13 9.87 -38.56
C VAL A 248 32.30 9.12 -39.22
N TYR A 249 32.34 7.80 -39.04
CA TYR A 249 33.50 6.97 -39.36
C TYR A 249 33.17 5.76 -40.27
N ASP A 250 31.89 5.54 -40.56
CA ASP A 250 31.41 4.47 -41.44
C ASP A 250 31.22 4.97 -42.87
N VAL A 251 31.57 4.13 -43.86
CA VAL A 251 31.38 4.40 -45.30
C VAL A 251 30.46 3.32 -45.88
N PHE A 252 29.52 3.72 -46.73
CA PHE A 252 28.55 2.80 -47.33
C PHE A 252 29.22 1.85 -48.33
N SER A 253 29.10 0.54 -48.11
CA SER A 253 29.52 -0.49 -49.06
C SER A 253 28.61 -0.50 -50.27
N SER A 254 29.21 -0.45 -51.45
CA SER A 254 28.51 -0.57 -52.73
C SER A 254 29.48 -1.15 -53.75
N PRO A 255 29.35 -2.44 -54.12
CA PRO A 255 30.26 -3.09 -55.08
C PRO A 255 30.36 -2.37 -56.43
N SER A 256 29.33 -1.62 -56.83
CA SER A 256 29.33 -0.80 -58.05
C SER A 256 29.74 0.66 -57.82
N GLN A 257 30.07 1.08 -56.59
CA GLN A 257 30.31 2.48 -56.18
C GLN A 257 29.12 3.40 -56.53
N THR A 258 27.92 2.90 -56.32
CA THR A 258 26.67 3.62 -56.61
C THR A 258 25.89 3.86 -55.32
N TYR A 259 25.43 5.10 -55.14
CA TYR A 259 24.77 5.55 -53.92
C TYR A 259 23.46 6.26 -54.24
N LEU A 260 22.50 6.15 -53.32
CA LEU A 260 21.21 6.82 -53.35
C LEU A 260 21.02 7.56 -52.02
N GLN A 261 20.37 8.72 -52.07
CA GLN A 261 20.07 9.55 -50.90
C GLN A 261 18.65 10.11 -51.01
N VAL A 262 17.78 9.77 -50.06
CA VAL A 262 16.39 10.25 -49.97
C VAL A 262 16.32 11.43 -49.00
N LYS A 263 15.67 12.53 -49.38
CA LYS A 263 15.40 13.65 -48.47
C LYS A 263 14.03 14.32 -48.69
N THR A 264 13.41 14.72 -47.58
CA THR A 264 12.20 15.56 -47.51
C THR A 264 12.59 17.03 -47.25
N LYS A 265 11.64 17.95 -47.41
CA LYS A 265 11.74 19.36 -46.94
C LYS A 265 10.87 19.64 -45.72
N SER A 266 10.05 18.68 -45.30
CA SER A 266 9.09 18.80 -44.21
C SER A 266 9.41 17.76 -43.15
N GLN A 267 9.77 18.23 -41.95
CA GLN A 267 9.99 17.39 -40.76
C GLN A 267 8.67 17.23 -39.98
N ASP A 268 7.87 18.30 -39.87
CA ASP A 268 6.54 18.28 -39.24
C ASP A 268 5.44 17.71 -40.17
N ILE A 269 5.41 16.40 -40.39
CA ILE A 269 4.37 15.75 -41.23
C ILE A 269 3.14 15.41 -40.39
N LYS A 270 1.96 15.81 -40.86
CA LYS A 270 0.65 15.52 -40.24
C LYS A 270 -0.16 14.53 -41.07
N ALA A 271 -0.91 13.66 -40.40
CA ALA A 271 -1.88 12.79 -41.06
C ALA A 271 -2.89 13.60 -41.89
N GLY A 272 -3.10 13.21 -43.14
CA GLY A 272 -3.94 13.88 -44.13
C GLY A 272 -3.20 14.87 -45.05
N GLU A 273 -1.98 15.31 -44.72
CA GLU A 273 -1.23 16.27 -45.53
C GLU A 273 -0.28 15.59 -46.54
N SER A 274 0.02 16.29 -47.64
CA SER A 274 0.90 15.79 -48.71
C SER A 274 2.26 16.50 -48.73
N PHE A 275 3.35 15.72 -48.74
CA PHE A 275 4.73 16.20 -48.70
C PHE A 275 5.53 15.77 -49.93
N GLU A 276 6.59 16.52 -50.27
CA GLU A 276 7.48 16.22 -51.39
C GLU A 276 8.68 15.36 -50.95
N LEU A 277 8.84 14.19 -51.57
CA LEU A 277 10.03 13.36 -51.47
C LEU A 277 10.99 13.67 -52.61
N SER A 278 12.29 13.75 -52.34
CA SER A 278 13.33 13.99 -53.34
C SER A 278 14.47 12.99 -53.24
N ILE A 279 15.01 12.56 -54.39
CA ILE A 279 16.00 11.49 -54.51
C ILE A 279 17.25 12.00 -55.25
N ALA A 280 18.38 11.97 -54.56
CA ALA A 280 19.71 12.17 -55.13
C ALA A 280 20.40 10.83 -55.39
N SER A 281 21.29 10.79 -56.39
CA SER A 281 22.17 9.65 -56.67
C SER A 281 23.37 10.13 -57.48
N ASN A 282 24.52 9.47 -57.30
CA ASN A 282 25.77 9.78 -58.01
C ASN A 282 25.79 9.26 -59.46
N LYS A 283 24.77 8.48 -59.89
CA LYS A 283 24.63 7.95 -61.25
C LYS A 283 23.21 8.19 -61.82
N PRO A 284 23.03 8.14 -63.16
CA PRO A 284 21.69 8.21 -63.76
C PRO A 284 20.91 6.92 -63.48
N VAL A 285 19.67 7.08 -63.02
CA VAL A 285 18.72 6.00 -62.72
C VAL A 285 17.47 6.19 -63.60
N ARG A 286 16.84 5.10 -64.04
CA ARG A 286 15.68 5.13 -64.95
C ARG A 286 14.34 5.07 -64.20
N GLU A 287 14.24 4.21 -63.20
CA GLU A 287 13.06 3.99 -62.36
C GLU A 287 13.50 3.76 -60.92
N TYR A 288 12.68 4.23 -59.97
CA TYR A 288 12.84 4.07 -58.54
C TYR A 288 11.63 3.32 -57.97
N HIS A 289 11.86 2.29 -57.18
CA HIS A 289 10.82 1.60 -56.41
C HIS A 289 10.81 2.14 -54.98
N TYR A 290 9.63 2.27 -54.37
CA TYR A 290 9.50 2.71 -52.98
C TYR A 290 8.55 1.82 -52.17
N LEU A 291 8.85 1.69 -50.87
CA LEU A 291 8.03 1.07 -49.84
C LEU A 291 7.86 2.07 -48.69
N VAL A 292 6.65 2.18 -48.15
CA VAL A 292 6.29 3.00 -46.99
C VAL A 292 5.92 2.04 -45.86
N LEU A 293 6.67 2.12 -44.75
CA LEU A 293 6.69 1.09 -43.70
C LEU A 293 6.39 1.72 -42.34
N SER A 294 5.41 1.20 -41.61
CA SER A 294 5.10 1.61 -40.23
C SER A 294 4.56 0.42 -39.44
N LYS A 295 4.80 0.35 -38.13
CA LYS A 295 4.36 -0.76 -37.24
C LYS A 295 4.64 -2.15 -37.81
N GLU A 296 5.83 -2.32 -38.40
CA GLU A 296 6.29 -3.55 -39.06
C GLU A 296 5.43 -4.03 -40.26
N GLN A 297 4.61 -3.13 -40.85
CA GLN A 297 3.75 -3.41 -42.00
C GLN A 297 4.06 -2.50 -43.21
N ILE A 298 3.76 -2.99 -44.42
CA ILE A 298 3.85 -2.23 -45.67
C ILE A 298 2.54 -1.46 -45.86
N MET A 299 2.59 -0.14 -45.68
CA MET A 299 1.43 0.76 -45.76
C MET A 299 1.15 1.19 -47.20
N ALA A 300 2.19 1.44 -47.99
CA ALA A 300 2.09 1.79 -49.41
C ALA A 300 3.35 1.38 -50.18
N PHE A 301 3.22 1.21 -51.51
CA PHE A 301 4.33 0.86 -52.40
C PHE A 301 4.10 1.40 -53.82
N GLY A 302 5.16 1.50 -54.62
CA GLY A 302 5.03 1.86 -56.04
C GLY A 302 6.35 2.07 -56.77
N THR A 303 6.24 2.46 -58.05
CA THR A 303 7.37 2.78 -58.94
C THR A 303 7.21 4.19 -59.51
N LYS A 304 8.30 4.95 -59.62
CA LYS A 304 8.35 6.33 -60.17
C LYS A 304 9.59 6.51 -61.05
N SER A 305 9.47 7.25 -62.15
CA SER A 305 10.59 7.64 -63.02
C SER A 305 11.08 9.08 -62.78
N THR A 306 10.44 9.82 -61.88
CA THR A 306 10.84 11.18 -61.49
C THR A 306 11.69 11.18 -60.22
N LYS A 307 12.69 12.08 -60.16
CA LYS A 307 13.54 12.27 -58.97
C LYS A 307 12.83 12.95 -57.78
N THR A 308 11.66 13.54 -58.04
CA THR A 308 10.76 14.08 -57.01
C THR A 308 9.35 13.56 -57.24
N PHE A 309 8.62 13.32 -56.15
CA PHE A 309 7.19 13.00 -56.17
C PHE A 309 6.58 13.22 -54.78
N ASN A 310 5.26 13.41 -54.73
CA ASN A 310 4.56 13.62 -53.47
C ASN A 310 3.96 12.31 -52.92
N LEU A 311 3.87 12.24 -51.60
CA LEU A 311 3.14 11.23 -50.83
C LEU A 311 2.17 11.95 -49.87
N THR A 312 1.07 11.30 -49.51
CA THR A 312 0.10 11.80 -48.52
C THR A 312 0.15 10.89 -47.31
N ALA A 313 0.36 11.44 -46.12
CA ALA A 313 0.42 10.66 -44.88
C ALA A 313 -0.98 10.23 -44.43
N GLU A 314 -1.13 9.01 -43.95
CA GLU A 314 -2.34 8.51 -43.29
C GLU A 314 -2.12 8.40 -41.78
N ASN A 315 -3.19 8.46 -40.98
CA ASN A 315 -3.10 8.24 -39.52
C ASN A 315 -2.56 6.83 -39.18
N SER A 316 -2.74 5.87 -40.09
CA SER A 316 -2.20 4.52 -40.02
C SER A 316 -0.65 4.50 -39.96
N TRP A 317 0.04 5.48 -40.55
CA TRP A 317 1.51 5.59 -40.63
C TRP A 317 2.16 6.18 -39.36
N ALA A 318 1.37 6.72 -38.43
CA ALA A 318 1.85 7.37 -37.21
C ALA A 318 2.14 6.35 -36.08
N PRO A 319 3.11 6.56 -35.18
CA PRO A 319 3.86 7.81 -35.00
C PRO A 319 5.16 7.91 -35.81
N LEU A 320 5.67 6.80 -36.36
CA LEU A 320 6.89 6.76 -37.17
C LEU A 320 6.66 5.98 -38.47
N VAL A 321 7.13 6.53 -39.59
CA VAL A 321 7.17 5.87 -40.89
C VAL A 321 8.60 5.81 -41.42
N SER A 322 8.96 4.71 -42.09
CA SER A 322 10.20 4.57 -42.86
C SER A 322 9.88 4.44 -44.34
N ILE A 323 10.40 5.37 -45.14
CA ILE A 323 10.24 5.44 -46.59
C ILE A 323 11.54 4.92 -47.22
N LEU A 324 11.48 3.68 -47.66
CA LEU A 324 12.59 2.94 -48.27
C LEU A 324 12.49 3.07 -49.80
N VAL A 325 13.56 3.53 -50.43
CA VAL A 325 13.67 3.69 -51.90
C VAL A 325 14.81 2.83 -52.41
N PHE A 326 14.59 2.06 -53.49
CA PHE A 326 15.60 1.21 -54.09
C PHE A 326 15.47 1.09 -55.61
N TYR A 327 16.55 0.64 -56.25
CA TYR A 327 16.56 0.15 -57.62
C TYR A 327 17.68 -0.88 -57.81
N VAL A 328 17.70 -1.56 -58.95
CA VAL A 328 18.77 -2.51 -59.35
C VAL A 328 19.57 -1.90 -60.50
N ASP A 329 20.90 -1.90 -60.39
CA ASP A 329 21.78 -1.31 -61.41
C ASP A 329 22.13 -2.26 -62.57
N GLU A 330 22.90 -1.76 -63.54
CA GLU A 330 23.28 -2.52 -64.76
C GLU A 330 24.26 -3.67 -64.48
N LEU A 331 24.77 -3.82 -63.24
CA LEU A 331 25.55 -4.97 -62.76
C LEU A 331 24.70 -5.94 -61.92
N GLY A 332 23.42 -5.67 -61.74
CA GLY A 332 22.52 -6.47 -60.91
C GLY A 332 22.64 -6.20 -59.41
N VAL A 333 23.27 -5.10 -58.99
CA VAL A 333 23.43 -4.77 -57.56
C VAL A 333 22.22 -3.97 -57.06
N VAL A 334 21.70 -4.33 -55.88
CA VAL A 334 20.62 -3.57 -55.23
C VAL A 334 21.19 -2.32 -54.55
N VAL A 335 20.76 -1.15 -54.99
CA VAL A 335 21.13 0.16 -54.44
C VAL A 335 19.89 0.78 -53.79
N ASN A 336 19.97 1.09 -52.49
CA ASN A 336 18.84 1.57 -51.71
C ASN A 336 19.21 2.66 -50.70
N ASP A 337 18.19 3.28 -50.11
CA ASP A 337 18.28 4.18 -48.97
C ASP A 337 16.94 4.27 -48.22
N VAL A 338 16.96 4.66 -46.94
CA VAL A 338 15.76 4.85 -46.12
C VAL A 338 15.74 6.20 -45.42
N LEU A 339 14.64 6.92 -45.60
CA LEU A 339 14.29 8.11 -44.83
C LEU A 339 13.21 7.72 -43.80
N SER A 340 13.52 7.82 -42.52
CA SER A 340 12.51 7.73 -41.45
C SER A 340 11.95 9.13 -41.17
N VAL A 341 10.64 9.26 -40.94
CA VAL A 341 10.00 10.52 -40.58
C VAL A 341 8.91 10.27 -39.54
N SER A 342 8.84 11.12 -38.53
CA SER A 342 7.76 11.10 -37.53
C SER A 342 6.49 11.71 -38.12
N ILE A 343 5.34 11.14 -37.78
CA ILE A 343 4.02 11.63 -38.18
C ILE A 343 3.19 11.81 -36.91
N GLN A 344 2.65 13.02 -36.71
CA GLN A 344 1.77 13.29 -35.58
C GLN A 344 0.45 12.50 -35.77
N PRO A 345 0.13 11.52 -34.90
CA PRO A 345 -1.15 10.82 -34.96
C PRO A 345 -2.29 11.76 -34.57
N ALA A 346 -3.51 11.41 -34.98
CA ALA A 346 -4.73 11.99 -34.46
C ALA A 346 -5.53 10.92 -33.70
N LEU A 347 -5.98 11.22 -32.48
CA LEU A 347 -7.08 10.46 -31.89
C LEU A 347 -8.37 10.91 -32.58
N ASP A 348 -8.90 10.06 -33.46
CA ASP A 348 -10.08 10.37 -34.28
C ASP A 348 -11.37 10.39 -33.44
N ASP A 349 -11.50 9.47 -32.48
CA ASP A 349 -12.57 9.53 -31.47
C ASP A 349 -12.20 10.51 -30.34
N LYS A 350 -13.08 11.48 -30.06
CA LYS A 350 -12.87 12.50 -29.03
C LYS A 350 -13.99 12.47 -28.02
N ILE A 351 -13.62 12.45 -26.74
CA ILE A 351 -14.50 12.57 -25.58
C ILE A 351 -14.37 13.96 -24.96
N LYS A 352 -15.49 14.54 -24.53
CA LYS A 352 -15.53 15.71 -23.65
C LYS A 352 -16.49 15.46 -22.51
N ILE A 353 -16.03 15.71 -21.29
CA ILE A 353 -16.82 15.69 -20.06
C ILE A 353 -16.94 17.11 -19.50
N SER A 354 -18.05 17.44 -18.85
CA SER A 354 -18.25 18.72 -18.18
C SER A 354 -19.31 18.61 -17.08
N TRP A 355 -19.00 19.06 -15.87
CA TRP A 355 -19.99 19.18 -14.80
C TRP A 355 -21.00 20.29 -15.10
N SER A 356 -22.20 20.18 -14.53
CA SER A 356 -23.24 21.23 -14.58
C SER A 356 -22.87 22.51 -13.81
N LYS A 357 -21.83 22.46 -12.96
CA LYS A 357 -21.32 23.53 -12.11
C LYS A 357 -19.84 23.27 -11.81
N ASP A 358 -19.02 24.32 -11.70
CA ASP A 358 -17.61 24.19 -11.28
C ASP A 358 -17.47 24.03 -9.76
N LYS A 359 -18.47 24.50 -9.01
CA LYS A 359 -18.55 24.43 -7.54
C LYS A 359 -19.89 23.88 -7.07
N ALA A 360 -19.86 23.05 -6.03
CA ALA A 360 -21.05 22.46 -5.41
C ALA A 360 -20.94 22.43 -3.88
N LYS A 361 -22.08 22.20 -3.21
CA LYS A 361 -22.14 21.91 -1.78
C LYS A 361 -22.21 20.40 -1.51
N PRO A 362 -21.82 19.95 -0.30
CA PRO A 362 -22.15 18.63 0.22
C PRO A 362 -23.61 18.21 -0.06
N ALA A 363 -23.80 16.97 -0.55
CA ALA A 363 -25.07 16.40 -1.01
C ALA A 363 -25.88 17.18 -2.06
N GLU A 364 -25.28 18.18 -2.72
CA GLU A 364 -25.91 18.85 -3.85
C GLU A 364 -26.03 17.88 -5.05
N LYS A 365 -27.09 18.05 -5.86
CA LYS A 365 -27.24 17.30 -7.10
C LYS A 365 -26.52 18.02 -8.23
N VAL A 366 -25.64 17.29 -8.92
CA VAL A 366 -24.93 17.76 -10.10
C VAL A 366 -25.12 16.76 -11.24
N SER A 367 -25.05 17.25 -12.48
CA SER A 367 -25.11 16.40 -13.68
C SER A 367 -23.77 16.46 -14.39
N LEU A 368 -23.17 15.30 -14.68
CA LEU A 368 -22.03 15.20 -15.58
C LEU A 368 -22.56 15.04 -17.01
N LYS A 369 -22.28 16.01 -17.88
CA LYS A 369 -22.49 15.85 -19.32
C LYS A 369 -21.27 15.18 -19.93
N ILE A 370 -21.50 14.18 -20.78
CA ILE A 370 -20.47 13.48 -21.56
C ILE A 370 -20.88 13.51 -23.03
N SER A 371 -19.93 13.81 -23.91
CA SER A 371 -20.11 13.77 -25.36
C SER A 371 -18.97 13.02 -26.03
N THR A 372 -19.30 12.22 -27.05
CA THR A 372 -18.38 11.39 -27.84
C THR A 372 -18.48 11.74 -29.32
N THR A 373 -17.48 11.34 -30.11
CA THR A 373 -17.48 11.60 -31.56
C THR A 373 -18.27 10.52 -32.29
N GLU A 374 -18.00 9.24 -32.00
CA GLU A 374 -18.84 8.15 -32.50
C GLU A 374 -20.06 7.86 -31.59
N PRO A 375 -21.21 7.42 -32.15
CA PRO A 375 -22.34 6.90 -31.40
C PRO A 375 -22.16 5.40 -31.08
N GLY A 376 -22.55 4.97 -29.89
CA GLY A 376 -22.43 3.57 -29.47
C GLY A 376 -21.06 3.19 -28.87
N SER A 377 -20.13 4.12 -28.73
CA SER A 377 -18.84 3.92 -28.06
C SER A 377 -18.99 3.50 -26.58
N VAL A 378 -17.98 2.84 -26.05
CA VAL A 378 -17.85 2.52 -24.61
C VAL A 378 -17.01 3.60 -23.94
N ILE A 379 -17.44 4.09 -22.79
CA ILE A 379 -16.76 5.13 -22.00
C ILE A 379 -16.33 4.52 -20.66
N GLY A 380 -15.07 4.70 -20.27
CA GLY A 380 -14.61 4.53 -18.90
C GLY A 380 -14.55 5.87 -18.18
N LEU A 381 -15.12 5.97 -16.97
CA LEU A 381 -15.16 7.19 -16.16
C LEU A 381 -14.62 6.91 -14.75
N SER A 382 -13.70 7.77 -14.31
CA SER A 382 -13.13 7.82 -12.97
C SER A 382 -13.37 9.19 -12.33
N VAL A 383 -13.77 9.25 -11.06
CA VAL A 383 -13.87 10.47 -10.26
C VAL A 383 -13.32 10.21 -8.85
N VAL A 384 -12.17 10.81 -8.56
CA VAL A 384 -11.32 10.53 -7.40
C VAL A 384 -11.11 11.81 -6.57
N ASP A 385 -10.99 11.67 -5.25
CA ASP A 385 -10.67 12.78 -4.35
C ASP A 385 -9.26 13.34 -4.64
N LYS A 386 -9.11 14.66 -4.73
CA LYS A 386 -7.82 15.33 -4.95
C LYS A 386 -6.79 15.00 -3.85
N SER A 387 -7.22 14.73 -2.62
CA SER A 387 -6.32 14.27 -1.54
C SER A 387 -5.64 12.93 -1.85
N ALA A 388 -6.35 11.99 -2.49
CA ALA A 388 -5.77 10.70 -2.89
C ALA A 388 -4.72 10.87 -4.00
N LYS A 389 -4.85 11.89 -4.86
CA LYS A 389 -3.83 12.23 -5.88
C LYS A 389 -2.57 12.88 -5.29
N LEU A 390 -2.56 13.30 -4.02
CA LEU A 390 -1.36 13.84 -3.35
C LEU A 390 -0.44 12.74 -2.77
N LEU A 391 -0.85 11.46 -2.81
CA LEU A 391 -0.11 10.34 -2.20
C LEU A 391 0.94 9.67 -3.12
N GLY A 392 0.97 10.02 -4.42
CA GLY A 392 1.93 9.48 -5.38
C GLY A 392 1.59 9.78 -6.84
N GLU A 393 2.36 9.19 -7.75
CA GLU A 393 2.22 9.37 -9.21
C GLU A 393 0.81 8.96 -9.71
N SER A 394 0.17 9.86 -10.46
CA SER A 394 -1.17 9.62 -10.99
C SER A 394 -1.18 8.58 -12.11
N SER A 395 -1.86 7.45 -11.87
CA SER A 395 -2.09 6.40 -12.89
C SER A 395 -3.29 6.73 -13.81
N ASP A 396 -3.49 8.01 -14.14
CA ASP A 396 -4.49 8.43 -15.11
C ASP A 396 -3.98 8.15 -16.53
N ILE A 397 -4.85 7.68 -17.43
CA ILE A 397 -4.53 7.54 -18.85
C ILE A 397 -4.60 8.93 -19.49
N THR A 398 -3.46 9.50 -19.87
CA THR A 398 -3.36 10.77 -20.61
C THR A 398 -3.11 10.55 -22.10
N GLU A 399 -3.27 11.62 -22.90
CA GLU A 399 -2.90 11.57 -24.32
C GLU A 399 -1.38 11.38 -24.47
N GLU A 400 -0.51 12.04 -23.67
CA GLU A 400 0.93 11.78 -23.69
C GLU A 400 1.30 10.33 -23.35
N SER A 401 0.62 9.72 -22.37
CA SER A 401 0.85 8.31 -21.99
C SER A 401 0.55 7.37 -23.17
N VAL A 402 -0.57 7.57 -23.86
CA VAL A 402 -0.94 6.81 -25.06
C VAL A 402 0.03 7.06 -26.21
N LEU A 403 0.47 8.30 -26.41
CA LEU A 403 1.48 8.65 -27.43
C LEU A 403 2.86 8.06 -27.12
N HIS A 404 3.26 8.01 -25.85
CA HIS A 404 4.50 7.38 -25.42
C HIS A 404 4.48 5.87 -25.68
N GLU A 405 3.43 5.18 -25.24
CA GLU A 405 3.21 3.76 -25.56
C GLU A 405 3.20 3.52 -27.07
N LEU A 406 2.48 4.33 -27.87
CA LEU A 406 2.49 4.24 -29.34
C LEU A 406 3.89 4.39 -29.96
N ASN A 407 4.76 5.20 -29.37
CA ASN A 407 6.17 5.31 -29.79
C ASN A 407 6.98 4.05 -29.46
N LEU A 408 6.67 3.32 -28.38
CA LEU A 408 7.35 2.05 -28.04
C LEU A 408 7.05 0.93 -29.06
N TYR A 409 5.93 0.98 -29.80
CA TYR A 409 5.68 0.08 -30.94
C TYR A 409 6.54 0.42 -32.18
N SER A 410 7.20 1.59 -32.20
CA SER A 410 8.12 1.97 -33.29
C SER A 410 9.50 1.38 -33.03
N THR A 411 9.62 0.07 -33.26
CA THR A 411 10.81 -0.77 -33.09
C THR A 411 11.95 -0.40 -34.04
N VAL A 412 12.52 0.79 -33.87
CA VAL A 412 13.83 1.16 -34.44
C VAL A 412 14.89 0.33 -33.73
N GLN A 413 15.08 -0.91 -34.19
CA GLN A 413 16.17 -1.75 -33.72
C GLN A 413 17.48 -1.00 -33.95
N TYR A 414 18.23 -0.79 -32.86
CA TYR A 414 19.45 0.01 -32.85
C TYR A 414 20.62 -0.81 -33.44
N PHE A 415 20.47 -1.26 -34.69
CA PHE A 415 21.54 -1.88 -35.48
C PHE A 415 22.72 -0.91 -35.52
N PRO A 416 23.87 -1.22 -34.88
CA PRO A 416 24.94 -0.24 -34.72
C PRO A 416 25.60 0.17 -36.05
N LEU A 417 25.46 -0.67 -37.08
CA LEU A 417 26.14 -0.56 -38.37
C LEU A 417 25.15 -0.87 -39.50
N VAL A 418 24.90 0.10 -40.38
CA VAL A 418 24.25 -0.10 -41.68
C VAL A 418 25.30 0.11 -42.76
N ARG A 419 26.10 -0.93 -43.03
CA ARG A 419 27.26 -0.83 -43.94
C ARG A 419 26.90 -1.25 -45.37
N GLY A 420 26.13 -2.31 -45.57
CA GLY A 420 25.61 -2.72 -46.89
C GLY A 420 24.14 -2.39 -47.15
N SER A 421 23.69 -2.59 -48.39
CA SER A 421 22.28 -2.42 -48.78
C SER A 421 21.34 -3.45 -48.12
N TYR A 422 21.84 -4.58 -47.64
CA TYR A 422 21.09 -5.51 -46.78
C TYR A 422 20.73 -4.86 -45.43
N GLY A 423 21.68 -4.18 -44.79
CA GLY A 423 21.44 -3.48 -43.52
C GLY A 423 20.36 -2.40 -43.60
N VAL A 424 20.17 -1.79 -44.78
CA VAL A 424 19.08 -0.83 -45.03
C VAL A 424 17.71 -1.52 -45.01
N PHE A 425 17.59 -2.75 -45.52
CA PHE A 425 16.36 -3.54 -45.40
C PHE A 425 16.14 -4.05 -43.96
N GLN A 426 17.21 -4.50 -43.27
CA GLN A 426 17.14 -4.92 -41.88
C GLN A 426 16.73 -3.79 -40.92
N LYS A 427 17.22 -2.56 -41.14
CA LYS A 427 16.78 -1.35 -40.41
C LYS A 427 15.26 -1.12 -40.54
N CYS A 428 14.63 -1.65 -41.58
CA CYS A 428 13.18 -1.58 -41.81
C CYS A 428 12.42 -2.87 -41.43
N SER A 429 13.06 -3.80 -40.72
CA SER A 429 12.53 -5.14 -40.38
C SER A 429 12.10 -5.99 -41.59
N LEU A 430 12.61 -5.70 -42.79
CA LEU A 430 12.25 -6.41 -44.02
C LEU A 430 13.20 -7.57 -44.35
N TRP A 431 12.61 -8.75 -44.57
CA TRP A 431 13.28 -9.88 -45.22
C TRP A 431 13.08 -9.80 -46.73
N VAL A 432 14.18 -9.83 -47.49
CA VAL A 432 14.17 -9.72 -48.96
C VAL A 432 14.65 -11.03 -49.58
N SER A 433 13.94 -11.50 -50.60
CA SER A 433 14.38 -12.58 -51.49
C SER A 433 14.44 -12.03 -52.91
N THR A 434 15.60 -12.15 -53.56
CA THR A 434 15.87 -11.60 -54.89
C THR A 434 16.96 -12.43 -55.59
N ASP A 435 16.99 -12.37 -56.92
CA ASP A 435 18.06 -12.85 -57.78
C ASP A 435 19.15 -11.79 -58.05
N ALA A 436 18.94 -10.56 -57.58
CA ALA A 436 19.93 -9.48 -57.60
C ALA A 436 20.99 -9.65 -56.47
N VAL A 437 22.14 -8.99 -56.64
CA VAL A 437 23.24 -9.01 -55.67
C VAL A 437 22.91 -8.12 -54.48
N LEU A 438 22.84 -8.74 -53.30
CA LEU A 438 22.58 -8.11 -52.01
C LEU A 438 23.66 -8.61 -51.02
N GLU A 439 24.38 -7.70 -50.38
CA GLU A 439 25.57 -8.00 -49.55
C GLU A 439 25.19 -8.13 -48.07
N GLU A 440 25.23 -9.35 -47.51
CA GLU A 440 24.89 -9.64 -46.10
C GLU A 440 26.01 -9.25 -45.12
N ASP A 441 25.76 -8.22 -44.31
CA ASP A 441 26.54 -7.93 -43.10
C ASP A 441 26.33 -9.04 -42.03
N LYS A 442 27.39 -9.39 -41.29
CA LYS A 442 27.37 -10.44 -40.23
C LYS A 442 27.92 -9.94 -38.89
N GLU A 443 27.04 -9.69 -37.92
CA GLU A 443 27.26 -10.02 -36.49
C GLU A 443 25.96 -9.89 -35.66
N HIS A 444 26.03 -10.03 -34.32
CA HIS A 444 24.91 -10.48 -33.49
C HIS A 444 24.63 -9.65 -32.21
N PHE A 445 23.35 -9.33 -32.01
CA PHE A 445 22.61 -9.22 -30.72
C PHE A 445 22.77 -8.02 -29.74
N LEU A 446 21.59 -7.59 -29.23
CA LEU A 446 21.29 -6.85 -27.98
C LEU A 446 21.77 -5.36 -27.91
N TYR A 447 21.14 -4.43 -27.18
CA TYR A 447 20.09 -4.43 -26.13
C TYR A 447 19.27 -3.09 -26.18
N GLY A 448 18.18 -2.97 -25.40
CA GLY A 448 17.49 -1.69 -25.06
C GLY A 448 16.29 -1.94 -24.13
N GLY A 449 15.68 -0.97 -23.43
CA GLY A 449 15.93 0.47 -23.25
C GLY A 449 14.71 1.16 -22.58
N MET A 450 14.83 2.34 -21.94
CA MET A 450 13.72 3.06 -21.27
C MET A 450 13.45 4.47 -21.88
N ILE A 451 12.17 4.91 -21.89
CA ILE A 451 11.53 6.15 -21.31
C ILE A 451 12.51 7.28 -20.85
N PRO A 452 12.29 8.65 -20.89
CA PRO A 452 11.09 9.57 -21.03
C PRO A 452 11.29 10.76 -22.06
N ILE A 453 10.70 12.00 -22.15
CA ILE A 453 9.42 12.77 -21.85
C ILE A 453 9.40 14.18 -22.58
N GLU A 454 8.21 14.73 -22.93
CA GLU A 454 7.71 16.17 -23.15
C GLU A 454 8.62 17.29 -23.80
N ASP A 455 8.28 18.59 -24.05
CA ASP A 455 7.14 19.53 -23.68
C ASP A 455 6.97 20.79 -24.63
N GLY A 456 5.81 21.48 -24.61
CA GLY A 456 5.58 22.95 -24.79
C GLY A 456 5.40 23.63 -26.19
N PHE A 457 4.72 24.80 -26.39
CA PHE A 457 3.82 25.66 -25.55
C PHE A 457 3.11 26.85 -26.31
N GLY A 458 1.97 27.38 -25.76
CA GLY A 458 1.29 28.69 -26.07
C GLY A 458 0.07 28.65 -27.05
N ASP A 459 -0.87 29.62 -27.20
CA ASP A 459 -1.39 30.88 -26.54
C ASP A 459 -2.76 31.22 -27.26
N ASP A 460 -3.65 32.24 -27.15
CA ASP A 460 -4.04 33.52 -26.43
C ASP A 460 -5.56 33.75 -26.82
N MET A 461 -6.49 34.52 -26.22
CA MET A 461 -6.86 35.03 -24.87
C MET A 461 -8.32 35.64 -24.93
N THR A 462 -8.91 36.12 -23.81
CA THR A 462 -10.10 37.04 -23.66
C THR A 462 -11.55 36.48 -23.69
N VAL A 463 -12.63 37.13 -23.18
CA VAL A 463 -12.92 37.74 -21.85
C VAL A 463 -14.44 38.11 -21.65
N SER A 464 -14.97 38.12 -20.41
CA SER A 464 -16.21 38.85 -19.91
C SER A 464 -17.65 38.34 -20.29
N LYS A 465 -18.73 38.42 -19.49
CA LYS A 465 -19.01 38.72 -18.03
C LYS A 465 -20.45 38.32 -17.56
N ASN A 466 -20.53 37.71 -16.36
CA ASN A 466 -21.40 37.90 -15.18
C ASN A 466 -22.96 38.09 -15.21
N GLY A 467 -23.66 37.27 -14.40
CA GLY A 467 -24.97 37.54 -13.74
C GLY A 467 -25.41 36.37 -12.80
N PRO A 468 -25.94 36.57 -11.56
CA PRO A 468 -26.01 35.49 -10.54
C PRO A 468 -27.42 34.94 -10.17
N PRO A 469 -27.52 33.78 -9.46
CA PRO A 469 -28.77 33.08 -9.09
C PRO A 469 -29.18 33.22 -7.60
N ASP A 470 -30.24 32.50 -7.18
CA ASP A 470 -30.80 32.46 -5.82
C ASP A 470 -30.99 31.00 -5.29
N PHE A 471 -31.12 30.79 -3.98
CA PHE A 471 -31.04 29.49 -3.27
C PHE A 471 -32.11 29.29 -2.18
N SER A 472 -32.44 28.03 -1.83
CA SER A 472 -32.75 27.64 -0.43
C SER A 472 -32.94 26.12 -0.22
N ASN A 473 -32.15 25.53 0.69
CA ASN A 473 -32.53 24.64 1.81
C ASN A 473 -31.29 23.93 2.41
N LEU A 474 -31.41 23.43 3.64
CA LEU A 474 -30.30 22.95 4.49
C LEU A 474 -30.20 21.41 4.57
N TYR A 475 -28.99 20.91 4.84
CA TYR A 475 -28.60 19.48 4.84
C TYR A 475 -27.58 19.17 5.96
N VAL A 476 -27.34 17.88 6.29
CA VAL A 476 -26.48 17.42 7.40
C VAL A 476 -25.51 16.32 6.92
N ARG A 477 -24.21 16.49 7.20
CA ARG A 477 -23.11 15.74 6.56
C ARG A 477 -22.80 14.39 7.24
N THR A 478 -22.64 13.32 6.45
CA THR A 478 -22.44 11.93 6.91
C THR A 478 -21.57 11.00 6.03
N HIS A 479 -21.37 11.28 4.73
CA HIS A 479 -20.80 10.32 3.77
C HIS A 479 -19.46 10.78 3.15
N PHE A 480 -18.37 10.07 3.49
CA PHE A 480 -16.98 10.46 3.16
C PHE A 480 -16.19 9.33 2.44
N PRO A 481 -16.33 9.15 1.12
CA PRO A 481 -15.56 8.20 0.31
C PRO A 481 -14.26 8.81 -0.27
N GLU A 482 -13.34 7.97 -0.77
CA GLU A 482 -12.10 8.39 -1.46
C GLU A 482 -12.24 8.39 -3.00
N THR A 483 -13.12 7.53 -3.53
CA THR A 483 -13.48 7.43 -4.95
C THR A 483 -14.99 7.44 -5.05
N TRP A 484 -15.54 8.32 -5.88
CA TRP A 484 -16.99 8.57 -5.94
C TRP A 484 -17.66 7.87 -7.13
N LEU A 485 -17.05 7.92 -8.31
CA LEU A 485 -17.53 7.24 -9.51
C LEU A 485 -16.38 6.43 -10.14
N TRP A 486 -16.61 5.15 -10.36
CA TRP A 486 -15.71 4.26 -11.10
C TRP A 486 -16.57 3.30 -11.92
N ILE A 487 -16.84 3.64 -13.17
CA ILE A 487 -17.85 2.96 -14.00
C ILE A 487 -17.44 2.89 -15.48
N ASP A 488 -17.84 1.82 -16.15
CA ASP A 488 -17.97 1.75 -17.59
C ASP A 488 -19.43 2.01 -18.02
N THR A 489 -19.62 2.60 -19.19
CA THR A 489 -20.96 2.78 -19.78
C THR A 489 -20.91 2.77 -21.30
N LYS A 490 -21.92 2.18 -21.94
CA LYS A 490 -22.04 2.18 -23.41
C LYS A 490 -23.04 3.23 -23.87
N MET A 491 -22.61 4.12 -24.75
CA MET A 491 -23.48 5.11 -25.37
C MET A 491 -24.65 4.44 -26.09
N ARG A 492 -25.84 5.04 -26.02
CA ARG A 492 -26.97 4.67 -26.88
C ARG A 492 -26.75 5.26 -28.27
N SER A 493 -27.75 5.21 -29.15
CA SER A 493 -27.68 5.66 -30.55
C SER A 493 -27.63 7.19 -30.73
N GLY A 494 -26.83 7.88 -29.94
CA GLY A 494 -26.61 9.33 -29.96
C GLY A 494 -25.27 9.69 -29.31
N THR A 495 -24.77 10.88 -29.58
CA THR A 495 -23.40 11.33 -29.25
C THR A 495 -23.28 12.11 -27.94
N GLU A 496 -24.38 12.37 -27.24
CA GLU A 496 -24.38 13.02 -25.92
C GLU A 496 -25.17 12.20 -24.89
N THR A 497 -24.71 12.22 -23.65
CA THR A 497 -25.42 11.69 -22.48
C THR A 497 -25.20 12.59 -21.26
N THR A 498 -26.12 12.53 -20.30
CA THR A 498 -26.02 13.22 -19.01
C THR A 498 -26.29 12.23 -17.89
N MET A 499 -25.43 12.23 -16.88
CA MET A 499 -25.57 11.39 -15.69
C MET A 499 -25.74 12.29 -14.46
N ASP A 500 -26.84 12.11 -13.74
CA ASP A 500 -27.09 12.79 -12.46
C ASP A 500 -26.41 12.05 -11.31
N ALA A 501 -25.75 12.78 -10.43
CA ALA A 501 -25.08 12.26 -9.23
C ALA A 501 -25.32 13.17 -8.01
N ILE A 502 -25.16 12.60 -6.81
CA ILE A 502 -25.25 13.32 -5.53
C ILE A 502 -23.82 13.45 -4.99
N VAL A 503 -23.38 14.68 -4.78
CA VAL A 503 -22.03 15.02 -4.32
C VAL A 503 -21.79 14.47 -2.90
N PRO A 504 -20.64 13.81 -2.60
CA PRO A 504 -20.33 13.34 -1.25
C PRO A 504 -20.14 14.49 -0.24
N ASP A 505 -20.08 14.17 1.05
CA ASP A 505 -20.01 15.19 2.11
C ASP A 505 -18.58 15.66 2.45
N THR A 506 -17.58 15.07 1.80
CA THR A 506 -16.18 15.48 1.84
C THR A 506 -16.02 16.87 1.24
N ILE A 507 -15.47 17.81 2.02
CA ILE A 507 -15.08 19.15 1.56
C ILE A 507 -13.70 19.02 0.91
N THR A 508 -13.69 18.83 -0.42
CA THR A 508 -12.50 18.52 -1.24
C THR A 508 -12.77 18.95 -2.69
N SER A 509 -11.79 18.77 -3.58
CA SER A 509 -12.03 18.82 -5.03
C SER A 509 -12.12 17.41 -5.60
N TRP A 510 -13.14 17.12 -6.39
CA TRP A 510 -13.29 15.83 -7.10
C TRP A 510 -12.74 15.95 -8.50
N VAL A 511 -11.78 15.09 -8.87
CA VAL A 511 -11.07 15.15 -10.15
C VAL A 511 -11.61 14.06 -11.07
N ALA A 512 -12.29 14.46 -12.15
CA ALA A 512 -12.88 13.54 -13.12
C ALA A 512 -11.96 13.31 -14.33
N SER A 513 -11.70 12.04 -14.67
CA SER A 513 -10.97 11.62 -15.88
C SER A 513 -11.76 10.54 -16.64
N ALA A 514 -11.68 10.54 -17.97
CA ALA A 514 -12.44 9.61 -18.80
C ALA A 514 -11.74 9.29 -20.14
N PHE A 515 -12.03 8.10 -20.67
CA PHE A 515 -11.62 7.65 -22.00
C PHE A 515 -12.79 7.00 -22.74
N VAL A 516 -12.73 6.96 -24.06
CA VAL A 516 -13.74 6.38 -24.96
C VAL A 516 -13.11 5.36 -25.91
N ILE A 517 -13.83 4.29 -26.22
CA ILE A 517 -13.42 3.25 -27.18
C ILE A 517 -14.58 2.98 -28.16
N SER A 518 -14.29 3.03 -29.47
CA SER A 518 -15.21 2.69 -30.57
C SER A 518 -14.59 1.69 -31.55
N GLU A 519 -15.43 1.14 -32.44
CA GLU A 519 -15.00 0.16 -33.46
C GLU A 519 -14.33 0.82 -34.68
N ASN A 520 -14.59 2.11 -34.96
CA ASN A 520 -13.98 2.82 -36.10
C ASN A 520 -13.03 3.95 -35.66
N GLY A 521 -13.37 4.69 -34.61
CA GLY A 521 -12.55 5.81 -34.09
C GLY A 521 -11.41 5.39 -33.15
N GLY A 522 -11.40 4.14 -32.67
CA GLY A 522 -10.35 3.61 -31.82
C GLY A 522 -10.45 4.06 -30.36
N LEU A 523 -9.34 4.51 -29.77
CA LEU A 523 -9.25 5.04 -28.41
C LEU A 523 -9.21 6.58 -28.43
N GLY A 524 -10.07 7.21 -27.63
CA GLY A 524 -10.04 8.65 -27.34
C GLY A 524 -9.85 8.91 -25.85
N VAL A 525 -9.12 9.97 -25.48
CA VAL A 525 -8.83 10.34 -24.10
C VAL A 525 -9.33 11.77 -23.83
N THR A 526 -9.69 12.09 -22.58
CA THR A 526 -10.05 13.47 -22.22
C THR A 526 -8.78 14.31 -22.09
N THR A 527 -8.68 15.41 -22.84
CA THR A 527 -7.46 16.24 -22.95
C THR A 527 -7.02 16.92 -21.65
N ALA A 528 -7.90 17.04 -20.65
CA ALA A 528 -7.59 17.48 -19.30
C ALA A 528 -8.65 16.93 -18.33
N PRO A 529 -8.29 16.54 -17.10
CA PRO A 529 -9.27 16.15 -16.10
C PRO A 529 -10.11 17.37 -15.67
N VAL A 530 -11.38 17.12 -15.30
CA VAL A 530 -12.33 18.20 -14.94
C VAL A 530 -12.63 18.15 -13.44
N GLU A 531 -12.25 19.21 -12.73
CA GLU A 531 -12.46 19.33 -11.28
C GLU A 531 -13.89 19.81 -10.94
N LEU A 532 -14.39 19.35 -9.79
CA LEU A 532 -15.57 19.87 -9.11
C LEU A 532 -15.17 20.26 -7.68
N GLU A 533 -15.16 21.55 -7.37
CA GLU A 533 -14.82 22.04 -6.03
C GLU A 533 -16.02 21.91 -5.10
N VAL A 534 -15.93 21.05 -4.08
CA VAL A 534 -16.97 20.86 -3.07
C VAL A 534 -16.60 21.67 -1.83
N PHE A 535 -17.20 22.84 -1.71
CA PHE A 535 -16.84 23.81 -0.68
C PHE A 535 -18.06 24.43 0.00
N GLN A 536 -18.00 24.45 1.33
CA GLN A 536 -18.95 25.16 2.19
C GLN A 536 -18.17 26.29 2.88
N PRO A 537 -18.59 27.57 2.78
CA PRO A 537 -17.82 28.69 3.32
C PRO A 537 -17.88 28.78 4.86
N PHE A 538 -18.69 27.95 5.49
CA PHE A 538 -18.81 27.82 6.94
C PHE A 538 -19.04 26.36 7.29
N PHE A 539 -18.15 25.73 8.06
CA PHE A 539 -18.26 24.33 8.44
C PHE A 539 -17.55 24.04 9.76
N ILE A 540 -17.90 22.90 10.36
CA ILE A 540 -17.21 22.34 11.53
C ILE A 540 -16.52 21.01 11.21
N PHE A 541 -15.47 20.74 11.98
CA PHE A 541 -14.75 19.46 12.05
C PHE A 541 -14.63 19.05 13.53
N LEU A 542 -14.74 17.76 13.82
CA LEU A 542 -14.66 17.22 15.17
C LEU A 542 -13.34 16.44 15.34
N ASN A 543 -12.49 16.85 16.28
CA ASN A 543 -11.35 16.05 16.70
C ASN A 543 -11.83 15.05 17.77
N LEU A 544 -11.83 13.75 17.44
CA LEU A 544 -12.37 12.69 18.30
C LEU A 544 -11.46 11.45 18.31
N PRO A 545 -11.12 10.90 19.50
CA PRO A 545 -10.38 9.66 19.60
C PRO A 545 -11.22 8.46 19.15
N TYR A 546 -10.57 7.44 18.58
CA TYR A 546 -11.23 6.20 18.14
C TYR A 546 -11.99 5.49 19.28
N SER A 547 -11.37 5.41 20.47
CA SER A 547 -11.99 4.81 21.65
C SER A 547 -11.49 5.45 22.94
N VAL A 548 -12.34 5.43 23.97
CA VAL A 548 -12.05 5.82 25.36
C VAL A 548 -12.57 4.75 26.33
N ILE A 549 -12.11 4.77 27.57
CA ILE A 549 -12.55 3.87 28.65
C ILE A 549 -13.61 4.58 29.49
N ARG A 550 -14.62 3.85 29.97
CA ARG A 550 -15.66 4.38 30.86
C ARG A 550 -15.04 4.96 32.14
N GLY A 551 -15.33 6.24 32.42
CA GLY A 551 -14.77 6.99 33.55
C GLY A 551 -13.69 8.00 33.17
N GLU A 552 -13.09 7.87 31.98
CA GLU A 552 -12.20 8.89 31.41
C GLU A 552 -12.98 10.14 30.98
N GLN A 553 -12.25 11.21 30.69
CA GLN A 553 -12.79 12.51 30.31
C GLN A 553 -12.04 13.00 29.08
N PHE A 554 -12.67 13.00 27.90
CA PHE A 554 -12.02 13.47 26.67
C PHE A 554 -12.51 14.87 26.30
N ILE A 555 -11.62 15.68 25.74
CA ILE A 555 -11.97 17.00 25.24
C ILE A 555 -12.29 16.87 23.75
N LEU A 556 -13.57 17.01 23.42
CA LEU A 556 -14.02 17.19 22.05
C LEU A 556 -13.59 18.58 21.59
N GLU A 557 -12.72 18.64 20.59
CA GLU A 557 -12.32 19.88 19.93
C GLU A 557 -13.14 20.07 18.65
N VAL A 558 -14.02 21.06 18.66
CA VAL A 558 -14.84 21.47 17.50
C VAL A 558 -14.10 22.59 16.78
N ASN A 559 -13.45 22.26 15.67
CA ASN A 559 -12.77 23.22 14.82
C ASN A 559 -13.79 23.86 13.86
N ILE A 560 -14.07 25.14 14.05
CA ILE A 560 -14.99 25.95 13.23
C ILE A 560 -14.16 26.74 12.21
N PHE A 561 -14.54 26.68 10.93
CA PHE A 561 -13.91 27.46 9.87
C PHE A 561 -14.91 28.48 9.31
N ASN A 562 -14.55 29.77 9.36
CA ASN A 562 -15.32 30.87 8.79
C ASN A 562 -14.59 31.50 7.60
N TYR A 563 -14.94 31.04 6.40
CA TYR A 563 -14.47 31.59 5.13
C TYR A 563 -15.49 32.57 4.51
N LEU A 564 -16.33 33.20 5.33
CA LEU A 564 -17.12 34.38 4.96
C LEU A 564 -16.25 35.64 5.02
N LYS A 565 -16.68 36.70 4.32
CA LYS A 565 -16.01 38.03 4.29
C LYS A 565 -16.29 38.90 5.52
N GLU A 566 -17.04 38.37 6.47
CA GLU A 566 -17.49 39.06 7.68
C GLU A 566 -17.22 38.15 8.89
N GLU A 567 -16.91 38.75 10.03
CA GLU A 567 -16.78 38.03 11.29
C GLU A 567 -18.14 37.47 11.72
N ALA A 568 -18.18 36.21 12.14
CA ALA A 568 -19.42 35.50 12.45
C ALA A 568 -19.50 35.17 13.95
N GLU A 569 -20.54 35.64 14.63
CA GLU A 569 -20.94 35.08 15.93
C GLU A 569 -21.56 33.70 15.70
N VAL A 570 -20.88 32.67 16.18
CA VAL A 570 -21.26 31.26 16.00
C VAL A 570 -21.65 30.68 17.35
N THR A 571 -22.88 30.17 17.47
CA THR A 571 -23.30 29.33 18.59
C THR A 571 -23.13 27.87 18.21
N VAL A 572 -22.20 27.19 18.87
CA VAL A 572 -21.98 25.74 18.77
C VAL A 572 -22.82 25.04 19.83
N ILE A 573 -23.64 24.09 19.40
CA ILE A 573 -24.57 23.29 20.19
C ILE A 573 -24.13 21.83 20.14
N LEU A 574 -23.88 21.24 21.31
CA LEU A 574 -23.71 19.79 21.48
C LEU A 574 -25.07 19.17 21.79
N ASP A 575 -25.54 18.24 20.96
CA ASP A 575 -26.82 17.54 21.20
C ASP A 575 -26.62 16.52 22.33
N MET A 576 -27.12 16.85 23.53
CA MET A 576 -26.99 15.99 24.71
C MET A 576 -27.85 14.73 24.61
N THR A 577 -27.30 13.61 25.11
CA THR A 577 -28.00 12.32 25.26
C THR A 577 -27.67 11.73 26.63
N ASP A 578 -28.48 10.78 27.12
CA ASP A 578 -28.25 10.10 28.41
C ASP A 578 -26.97 9.24 28.43
N ALA A 579 -26.28 9.08 27.29
CA ALA A 579 -25.06 8.29 27.15
C ALA A 579 -23.79 8.99 27.66
N PHE A 580 -23.79 10.33 27.80
CA PHE A 580 -22.63 11.11 28.24
C PHE A 580 -23.02 12.36 29.05
N GLU A 581 -22.05 12.96 29.75
CA GLU A 581 -22.21 14.27 30.42
C GLU A 581 -21.10 15.24 30.04
N ILE A 582 -21.40 16.55 30.05
CA ILE A 582 -20.40 17.61 30.02
C ILE A 582 -19.97 17.88 31.47
N ILE A 583 -18.67 17.99 31.73
CA ILE A 583 -18.16 18.30 33.07
C ILE A 583 -18.29 19.81 33.33
N LEU A 584 -18.91 20.15 34.47
CA LEU A 584 -19.09 21.52 34.96
C LEU A 584 -18.08 21.86 36.05
N THR A 585 -17.50 23.06 35.98
CA THR A 585 -16.50 23.57 36.93
C THR A 585 -16.91 24.89 37.60
N SER A 586 -18.14 25.40 37.35
CA SER A 586 -18.65 26.67 37.92
C SER A 586 -19.98 26.51 38.66
N ASN A 587 -20.23 27.43 39.60
CA ASN A 587 -21.42 27.46 40.47
C ASN A 587 -22.60 28.27 39.88
N GLU A 588 -22.64 28.52 38.57
CA GLU A 588 -23.68 29.34 37.94
C GLU A 588 -24.90 28.52 37.50
N ILE A 589 -26.03 28.70 38.20
CA ILE A 589 -27.23 27.86 38.12
C ILE A 589 -28.01 27.98 36.78
N ASN A 590 -27.68 28.94 35.91
CA ASN A 590 -28.50 29.32 34.75
C ASN A 590 -27.79 29.33 33.39
N ALA A 591 -26.61 28.72 33.24
CA ALA A 591 -25.94 28.62 31.94
C ALA A 591 -26.46 27.42 31.11
N THR A 592 -26.75 27.63 29.82
CA THR A 592 -27.06 26.54 28.86
C THR A 592 -25.78 25.82 28.45
N VAL A 593 -25.32 24.92 29.32
CA VAL A 593 -24.02 24.22 29.30
C VAL A 593 -23.63 23.63 27.94
N ASN A 594 -24.61 23.13 27.17
CA ASN A 594 -24.37 22.49 25.89
C ASN A 594 -24.28 23.46 24.71
N GLN A 595 -24.26 24.78 24.96
CA GLN A 595 -24.14 25.82 23.94
C GLN A 595 -23.02 26.80 24.28
N GLN A 596 -22.06 26.98 23.36
CA GLN A 596 -21.01 28.00 23.47
C GLN A 596 -21.10 28.95 22.27
N SER A 597 -21.16 30.26 22.52
CA SER A 597 -21.16 31.29 21.48
C SER A 597 -19.78 31.93 21.39
N ILE A 598 -19.18 31.90 20.20
CA ILE A 598 -17.83 32.40 19.92
C ILE A 598 -17.82 33.25 18.64
N SER A 599 -17.10 34.37 18.65
CA SER A 599 -16.90 35.17 17.44
C SER A 599 -15.73 34.62 16.64
N VAL A 600 -15.98 34.19 15.40
CA VAL A 600 -14.97 33.60 14.49
C VAL A 600 -14.62 34.62 13.39
N PRO A 601 -13.37 35.10 13.31
CA PRO A 601 -12.95 36.10 12.33
C PRO A 601 -13.20 35.68 10.88
N SER A 602 -13.24 36.67 10.00
CA SER A 602 -13.34 36.47 8.55
C SER A 602 -12.08 35.81 7.99
N GLU A 603 -12.24 34.81 7.11
CA GLU A 603 -11.14 34.06 6.49
C GLU A 603 -10.20 33.41 7.55
N ASP A 604 -10.80 32.87 8.62
CA ASP A 604 -10.08 32.23 9.72
C ASP A 604 -10.84 31.07 10.39
N GLY A 605 -10.18 30.37 11.31
CA GLY A 605 -10.77 29.31 12.13
C GLY A 605 -10.61 29.53 13.63
N LYS A 606 -11.48 28.90 14.43
CA LYS A 606 -11.36 28.81 15.89
C LYS A 606 -11.82 27.45 16.41
N THR A 607 -11.16 26.98 17.46
CA THR A 607 -11.52 25.75 18.18
C THR A 607 -12.43 26.07 19.37
N VAL A 608 -13.48 25.27 19.55
CA VAL A 608 -14.33 25.26 20.75
C VAL A 608 -14.16 23.91 21.44
N GLN A 609 -14.03 23.90 22.77
CA GLN A 609 -13.72 22.69 23.54
C GLN A 609 -14.91 22.28 24.44
N PHE A 610 -15.27 21.01 24.40
CA PHE A 610 -16.26 20.40 25.30
C PHE A 610 -15.64 19.23 26.07
N PRO A 611 -15.50 19.30 27.41
CA PRO A 611 -15.05 18.17 28.22
C PRO A 611 -16.19 17.16 28.41
N ILE A 612 -16.11 16.04 27.67
CA ILE A 612 -17.13 14.99 27.64
C ILE A 612 -16.67 13.79 28.48
N LYS A 613 -17.59 13.27 29.30
CA LYS A 613 -17.42 12.04 30.06
C LYS A 613 -18.50 11.03 29.68
N PRO A 614 -18.15 9.87 29.08
CA PRO A 614 -19.13 8.84 28.74
C PRO A 614 -19.64 8.11 29.99
N LYS A 615 -20.89 7.62 29.90
CA LYS A 615 -21.56 6.82 30.93
C LYS A 615 -21.87 5.42 30.45
N GLN A 616 -22.34 5.29 29.22
CA GLN A 616 -22.72 4.02 28.59
C GLN A 616 -21.53 3.41 27.84
N LEU A 617 -21.57 2.09 27.65
CA LEU A 617 -20.58 1.32 26.91
C LEU A 617 -21.02 1.13 25.44
N GLY A 618 -20.07 0.92 24.53
CA GLY A 618 -20.32 0.75 23.10
C GLY A 618 -20.19 2.04 22.29
N GLU A 619 -20.79 2.09 21.10
CA GLU A 619 -20.69 3.25 20.20
C GLU A 619 -21.65 4.38 20.60
N ILE A 620 -21.11 5.50 21.08
CA ILE A 620 -21.89 6.71 21.38
C ILE A 620 -21.87 7.66 20.17
N PRO A 621 -23.04 8.08 19.64
CA PRO A 621 -23.11 9.13 18.62
C PRO A 621 -22.93 10.53 19.25
N ILE A 622 -21.90 11.25 18.80
CA ILE A 622 -21.64 12.65 19.13
C ILE A 622 -22.15 13.51 17.97
N LYS A 623 -23.19 14.32 18.22
CA LYS A 623 -23.74 15.28 17.26
C LYS A 623 -23.46 16.71 17.69
N VAL A 624 -22.85 17.48 16.81
CA VAL A 624 -22.60 18.92 16.99
C VAL A 624 -23.27 19.71 15.88
N THR A 625 -23.89 20.83 16.24
CA THR A 625 -24.55 21.77 15.34
C THR A 625 -23.98 23.16 15.58
N ALA A 626 -23.43 23.83 14.56
CA ALA A 626 -22.94 25.20 14.66
C ALA A 626 -23.84 26.15 13.86
N ILE A 627 -24.26 27.26 14.47
CA ILE A 627 -25.25 28.20 13.91
C ILE A 627 -24.76 29.62 14.10
N SER A 628 -24.66 30.39 13.00
CA SER A 628 -24.51 31.84 13.00
C SER A 628 -25.73 32.50 12.34
N SER A 629 -25.76 33.84 12.34
CA SER A 629 -26.77 34.63 11.62
C SER A 629 -26.74 34.45 10.10
N ALA A 630 -25.61 34.00 9.52
CA ALA A 630 -25.38 33.90 8.09
C ALA A 630 -25.26 32.46 7.56
N ALA A 631 -24.89 31.49 8.40
CA ALA A 631 -24.67 30.11 8.00
C ALA A 631 -24.85 29.11 9.16
N SER A 632 -25.04 27.83 8.84
CA SER A 632 -25.02 26.74 9.82
C SER A 632 -24.50 25.45 9.20
N ASP A 633 -23.97 24.57 10.04
CA ASP A 633 -23.44 23.25 9.67
C ASP A 633 -23.67 22.25 10.83
N ALA A 634 -23.77 20.97 10.52
CA ALA A 634 -23.94 19.92 11.53
C ALA A 634 -23.24 18.62 11.13
N VAL A 635 -22.58 18.00 12.11
CA VAL A 635 -21.78 16.78 11.95
C VAL A 635 -22.16 15.78 13.02
N ILE A 636 -22.25 14.50 12.64
CA ILE A 636 -22.43 13.37 13.55
C ILE A 636 -21.27 12.40 13.34
N GLN A 637 -20.57 12.06 14.42
CA GLN A 637 -19.54 11.02 14.45
C GLN A 637 -19.80 10.07 15.63
N LYS A 638 -19.08 8.95 15.69
CA LYS A 638 -19.20 7.95 16.77
C LYS A 638 -17.89 7.83 17.54
N VAL A 639 -17.98 7.59 18.84
CA VAL A 639 -16.84 7.24 19.72
C VAL A 639 -17.14 5.90 20.38
N LEU A 640 -16.16 4.98 20.39
CA LEU A 640 -16.30 3.68 21.05
C LEU A 640 -15.89 3.77 22.53
N VAL A 641 -16.82 3.47 23.45
CA VAL A 641 -16.55 3.41 24.88
C VAL A 641 -16.32 1.96 25.32
N LYS A 642 -15.11 1.67 25.80
CA LYS A 642 -14.68 0.39 26.35
C LYS A 642 -14.97 0.32 27.87
N ALA A 643 -15.23 -0.87 28.38
CA ALA A 643 -15.29 -1.11 29.83
C ALA A 643 -13.87 -1.05 30.43
N GLU A 644 -13.77 -0.68 31.71
CA GLU A 644 -12.50 -0.76 32.44
C GLU A 644 -12.03 -2.21 32.66
N GLY A 645 -10.76 -2.44 33.01
CA GLY A 645 -10.24 -3.78 33.31
C GLY A 645 -9.99 -4.69 32.09
N LEU A 646 -9.77 -5.99 32.34
CA LEU A 646 -9.37 -6.96 31.31
C LEU A 646 -10.55 -7.83 30.84
N GLU A 647 -10.86 -7.81 29.54
CA GLU A 647 -11.90 -8.68 28.95
C GLU A 647 -11.48 -10.17 29.02
N GLN A 648 -12.36 -11.00 29.58
CA GLN A 648 -12.29 -12.45 29.60
C GLN A 648 -13.42 -13.03 28.75
N THR A 649 -13.20 -14.21 28.17
CA THR A 649 -14.24 -14.93 27.42
C THR A 649 -14.35 -16.40 27.84
N TYR A 650 -15.58 -16.85 27.97
CA TYR A 650 -15.97 -18.24 28.23
C TYR A 650 -16.84 -18.75 27.09
N SER A 651 -16.70 -20.02 26.71
CA SER A 651 -17.53 -20.65 25.69
C SER A 651 -17.79 -22.10 26.03
N GLN A 652 -19.04 -22.56 25.86
CA GLN A 652 -19.42 -23.94 26.11
C GLN A 652 -20.32 -24.46 24.99
N THR A 653 -19.85 -25.49 24.27
CA THR A 653 -20.51 -26.00 23.06
C THR A 653 -21.20 -27.35 23.31
N VAL A 654 -22.47 -27.45 22.92
CA VAL A 654 -23.31 -28.65 23.03
C VAL A 654 -23.64 -29.16 21.63
N LEU A 655 -23.47 -30.47 21.42
CA LEU A 655 -23.97 -31.14 20.23
C LEU A 655 -25.38 -31.71 20.45
N LEU A 656 -26.29 -31.31 19.58
CA LEU A 656 -27.69 -31.73 19.57
C LEU A 656 -27.89 -32.69 18.40
N ASP A 657 -27.67 -33.97 18.69
CA ASP A 657 -27.67 -35.07 17.72
C ASP A 657 -29.00 -35.85 17.81
N LEU A 658 -29.87 -35.64 16.82
CA LEU A 658 -31.14 -36.36 16.65
C LEU A 658 -31.11 -37.24 15.38
N THR A 659 -29.95 -37.82 15.06
CA THR A 659 -29.76 -38.63 13.83
C THR A 659 -30.33 -40.05 13.96
N GLY A 660 -31.66 -40.19 13.88
CA GLY A 660 -32.32 -41.50 13.96
C GLY A 660 -33.66 -41.60 13.24
N ASN A 661 -34.12 -42.84 12.99
CA ASN A 661 -35.36 -43.16 12.28
C ASN A 661 -36.66 -42.89 13.08
N LYS A 662 -36.59 -42.11 14.16
CA LYS A 662 -37.72 -41.70 15.01
C LYS A 662 -37.47 -40.27 15.47
N ARG A 663 -38.52 -39.46 15.63
CA ARG A 663 -38.41 -38.22 16.40
C ARG A 663 -37.89 -38.55 17.80
N GLN A 664 -36.93 -37.76 18.25
CA GLN A 664 -36.38 -37.81 19.59
C GLN A 664 -36.41 -36.38 20.15
N ALA A 665 -36.42 -36.27 21.47
CA ALA A 665 -36.22 -35.02 22.18
C ALA A 665 -35.00 -35.18 23.09
N VAL A 666 -34.06 -34.25 23.01
CA VAL A 666 -32.87 -34.20 23.86
C VAL A 666 -32.91 -32.92 24.66
N SER A 667 -32.60 -33.01 25.96
CA SER A 667 -32.42 -31.85 26.83
C SER A 667 -31.05 -31.91 27.50
N LYS A 668 -30.39 -30.75 27.62
CA LYS A 668 -29.09 -30.55 28.27
C LYS A 668 -29.17 -29.24 29.07
N THR A 669 -28.44 -29.16 30.17
CA THR A 669 -28.35 -27.94 31.00
C THR A 669 -26.91 -27.46 31.04
N LEU A 670 -26.74 -26.15 30.99
CA LEU A 670 -25.46 -25.43 31.06
C LEU A 670 -25.52 -24.48 32.25
N GLU A 671 -24.40 -24.36 32.96
CA GLU A 671 -24.29 -23.61 34.22
C GLU A 671 -23.03 -22.75 34.17
N PHE A 672 -23.18 -21.45 34.47
CA PHE A 672 -22.09 -20.50 34.56
C PHE A 672 -22.36 -19.52 35.71
N THR A 673 -21.30 -19.14 36.44
CA THR A 673 -21.36 -18.17 37.54
C THR A 673 -20.35 -17.07 37.29
N PHE A 674 -20.77 -15.81 37.36
CA PHE A 674 -19.84 -14.69 37.21
C PHE A 674 -18.89 -14.59 38.43
N PRO A 675 -17.59 -14.31 38.22
CA PRO A 675 -16.66 -13.97 39.30
C PRO A 675 -17.09 -12.73 40.11
N SER A 676 -16.52 -12.56 41.31
CA SER A 676 -16.86 -11.43 42.21
C SER A 676 -16.11 -10.12 41.90
N ASP A 677 -15.12 -10.16 41.02
CA ASP A 677 -14.26 -9.05 40.57
C ASP A 677 -14.67 -8.50 39.18
N VAL A 678 -15.85 -8.89 38.71
CA VAL A 678 -16.44 -8.45 37.43
C VAL A 678 -16.79 -6.97 37.44
N VAL A 679 -16.56 -6.34 36.29
CA VAL A 679 -16.90 -4.94 36.01
C VAL A 679 -18.37 -4.85 35.65
N SER A 680 -19.16 -4.13 36.45
CA SER A 680 -20.60 -3.96 36.22
C SER A 680 -20.90 -3.35 34.84
N ASP A 681 -21.94 -3.86 34.19
CA ASP A 681 -22.39 -3.57 32.82
C ASP A 681 -21.45 -4.07 31.71
N SER A 682 -20.35 -4.76 32.03
CA SER A 682 -19.49 -5.40 31.02
C SER A 682 -19.99 -6.78 30.58
N GLU A 683 -20.94 -7.36 31.31
CA GLU A 683 -21.43 -8.72 31.17
C GLU A 683 -22.29 -8.91 29.92
N ARG A 684 -21.78 -9.64 28.92
CA ARG A 684 -22.51 -9.98 27.68
C ARG A 684 -22.67 -11.48 27.59
N VAL A 685 -23.92 -11.97 27.62
CA VAL A 685 -24.26 -13.39 27.43
C VAL A 685 -24.96 -13.58 26.09
N GLN A 686 -24.38 -14.42 25.24
CA GLN A 686 -24.91 -14.75 23.91
C GLN A 686 -25.07 -16.26 23.77
N VAL A 687 -26.23 -16.71 23.32
CA VAL A 687 -26.45 -18.09 22.88
C VAL A 687 -26.56 -18.15 21.36
N THR A 688 -25.99 -19.20 20.78
CA THR A 688 -25.98 -19.39 19.32
C THR A 688 -26.40 -20.81 18.93
N ALA A 689 -27.06 -20.95 17.78
CA ALA A 689 -27.54 -22.22 17.26
C ALA A 689 -27.33 -22.30 15.73
N VAL A 690 -26.82 -23.45 15.25
CA VAL A 690 -26.57 -23.68 13.82
C VAL A 690 -26.66 -25.16 13.44
N GLY A 691 -27.28 -25.47 12.30
CA GLY A 691 -27.59 -26.83 11.83
C GLY A 691 -26.43 -27.57 11.13
N ASP A 692 -25.18 -27.22 11.46
CA ASP A 692 -24.00 -27.73 10.78
C ASP A 692 -22.76 -27.78 11.71
N LEU A 693 -21.93 -28.83 11.58
CA LEU A 693 -20.77 -29.03 12.44
C LEU A 693 -19.68 -27.96 12.23
N LEU A 694 -19.51 -27.44 11.03
CA LEU A 694 -18.61 -26.30 10.78
C LEU A 694 -19.36 -24.96 10.75
N GLY A 695 -20.67 -24.95 11.01
CA GLY A 695 -21.51 -23.77 11.12
C GLY A 695 -20.91 -22.60 11.92
N PRO A 696 -20.39 -22.80 13.16
CA PRO A 696 -19.79 -21.71 13.94
C PRO A 696 -18.55 -21.14 13.22
N SER A 697 -17.67 -22.03 12.74
CA SER A 697 -16.44 -21.67 12.00
C SER A 697 -16.73 -21.04 10.62
N ILE A 698 -17.89 -21.31 10.02
CA ILE A 698 -18.35 -20.75 8.74
C ILE A 698 -19.04 -19.40 8.91
N ASN A 699 -19.57 -19.07 10.10
CA ASN A 699 -20.10 -17.73 10.40
C ASN A 699 -19.03 -16.83 11.03
N GLY A 700 -18.10 -17.40 11.80
CA GLY A 700 -16.78 -16.82 12.11
C GLY A 700 -15.86 -16.67 10.89
N LEU A 701 -16.40 -16.62 9.66
CA LEU A 701 -15.60 -16.45 8.45
C LEU A 701 -14.83 -15.11 8.43
N SER A 702 -15.33 -14.07 9.09
CA SER A 702 -14.60 -12.80 9.23
C SER A 702 -13.40 -12.89 10.17
N SER A 703 -13.39 -13.83 11.11
CA SER A 703 -12.33 -14.01 12.12
C SER A 703 -11.42 -15.22 11.87
N LEU A 704 -11.85 -16.20 11.05
CA LEU A 704 -11.07 -17.37 10.63
C LEU A 704 -10.62 -17.31 9.17
N ILE A 705 -11.42 -16.74 8.26
CA ILE A 705 -10.92 -16.24 6.96
C ILE A 705 -10.53 -14.77 7.17
N LYS A 706 -9.45 -14.60 7.94
CA LYS A 706 -8.65 -13.37 7.98
C LYS A 706 -7.81 -13.27 6.71
N MET A 707 -7.44 -12.04 6.34
CA MET A 707 -6.42 -11.86 5.30
C MET A 707 -5.06 -12.30 5.88
N PRO A 708 -4.24 -13.04 5.13
CA PRO A 708 -2.91 -13.44 5.62
C PRO A 708 -1.98 -12.25 5.87
N TYR A 709 -1.50 -12.17 7.12
CA TYR A 709 -0.55 -11.18 7.65
C TYR A 709 0.51 -11.91 8.50
N GLY A 710 1.45 -11.17 9.10
CA GLY A 710 2.53 -11.73 9.91
C GLY A 710 3.81 -12.05 9.14
N CYS A 711 4.59 -13.00 9.69
CA CYS A 711 5.71 -13.73 9.08
C CYS A 711 5.22 -14.98 8.32
N GLY A 712 6.10 -15.75 7.66
CA GLY A 712 5.70 -16.93 6.86
C GLY A 712 4.84 -17.96 7.60
N GLU A 713 5.25 -18.33 8.83
CA GLU A 713 4.46 -19.24 9.69
C GLU A 713 3.02 -18.73 9.89
N GLN A 714 2.86 -17.45 10.24
CA GLN A 714 1.56 -16.81 10.50
C GLN A 714 0.73 -16.63 9.22
N ASN A 715 1.38 -16.30 8.10
CA ASN A 715 0.75 -16.14 6.80
C ASN A 715 0.11 -17.47 6.35
N MET A 716 0.86 -18.57 6.44
CA MET A 716 0.36 -19.91 6.09
C MET A 716 -0.76 -20.42 7.00
N ILE A 717 -0.72 -20.07 8.28
CA ILE A 717 -1.78 -20.43 9.24
C ILE A 717 -3.10 -19.70 8.90
N ASN A 718 -3.05 -18.45 8.44
CA ASN A 718 -4.26 -17.76 7.94
C ASN A 718 -4.69 -18.27 6.55
N PHE A 719 -3.75 -18.76 5.74
CA PHE A 719 -4.02 -19.36 4.42
C PHE A 719 -4.79 -20.69 4.54
N ALA A 720 -4.32 -21.64 5.36
CA ALA A 720 -4.83 -23.02 5.36
C ALA A 720 -6.35 -23.18 5.65
N PRO A 721 -6.98 -22.44 6.59
CA PRO A 721 -8.43 -22.50 6.82
C PRO A 721 -9.28 -22.16 5.59
N ASN A 722 -8.83 -21.25 4.73
CA ASN A 722 -9.52 -20.93 3.46
C ASN A 722 -9.67 -22.19 2.59
N VAL A 723 -8.59 -22.96 2.47
CA VAL A 723 -8.51 -24.19 1.68
C VAL A 723 -9.48 -25.23 2.22
N TYR A 724 -9.45 -25.50 3.54
CA TYR A 724 -10.28 -26.54 4.15
C TYR A 724 -11.77 -26.20 4.17
N VAL A 725 -12.15 -24.94 4.41
CA VAL A 725 -13.56 -24.51 4.38
C VAL A 725 -14.12 -24.57 2.96
N LEU A 726 -13.35 -24.20 1.92
CA LEU A 726 -13.77 -24.40 0.53
C LEU A 726 -13.90 -25.87 0.17
N GLN A 727 -12.92 -26.73 0.54
CA GLN A 727 -13.02 -28.17 0.31
C GLN A 727 -14.26 -28.79 0.98
N TYR A 728 -14.62 -28.32 2.18
CA TYR A 728 -15.85 -28.73 2.87
C TYR A 728 -17.10 -28.34 2.07
N LEU A 729 -17.29 -27.05 1.81
CA LEU A 729 -18.46 -26.49 1.14
C LEU A 729 -18.66 -27.05 -0.28
N ILE A 730 -17.58 -27.43 -0.97
CA ILE A 730 -17.63 -28.10 -2.27
C ILE A 730 -18.09 -29.56 -2.12
N LYS A 731 -17.53 -30.32 -1.15
CA LYS A 731 -17.91 -31.72 -0.90
C LYS A 731 -19.37 -31.84 -0.48
N THR A 732 -19.87 -30.93 0.36
CA THR A 732 -21.29 -30.90 0.77
C THR A 732 -22.22 -30.21 -0.24
N ARG A 733 -21.67 -29.68 -1.35
CA ARG A 733 -22.38 -29.00 -2.45
C ARG A 733 -23.16 -27.75 -2.03
N GLN A 734 -22.57 -26.96 -1.12
CA GLN A 734 -23.21 -25.82 -0.45
C GLN A 734 -22.37 -24.52 -0.53
N LEU A 735 -21.33 -24.50 -1.37
CA LEU A 735 -20.53 -23.31 -1.64
C LEU A 735 -21.38 -22.18 -2.27
N ARG A 736 -21.27 -20.98 -1.69
CA ARG A 736 -21.83 -19.73 -2.24
C ARG A 736 -20.72 -18.92 -2.92
N GLU A 737 -21.04 -18.22 -4.01
CA GLU A 737 -20.03 -17.58 -4.87
C GLU A 737 -19.39 -16.33 -4.22
N ASP A 738 -20.05 -15.69 -3.26
CA ASP A 738 -19.49 -14.62 -2.42
C ASP A 738 -18.39 -15.16 -1.48
N ILE A 739 -18.66 -16.27 -0.79
CA ILE A 739 -17.67 -17.00 0.03
C ILE A 739 -16.50 -17.44 -0.84
N ARG A 740 -16.78 -18.02 -2.01
CA ARG A 740 -15.77 -18.46 -2.97
C ARG A 740 -14.87 -17.31 -3.41
N SER A 741 -15.45 -16.20 -3.86
CA SER A 741 -14.71 -15.04 -4.35
C SER A 741 -13.81 -14.44 -3.26
N LYS A 742 -14.31 -14.32 -2.03
CA LYS A 742 -13.52 -13.83 -0.88
C LYS A 742 -12.36 -14.77 -0.56
N ALA A 743 -12.63 -16.07 -0.40
CA ALA A 743 -11.60 -17.05 -0.04
C ALA A 743 -10.54 -17.23 -1.14
N VAL A 744 -10.93 -17.23 -2.43
CA VAL A 744 -9.99 -17.26 -3.56
C VAL A 744 -9.12 -16.00 -3.62
N SER A 745 -9.69 -14.82 -3.36
CA SER A 745 -8.93 -13.57 -3.24
C SER A 745 -7.92 -13.63 -2.10
N PHE A 746 -8.32 -14.15 -0.92
CA PHE A 746 -7.45 -14.24 0.25
C PHE A 746 -6.34 -15.29 0.08
N MET A 747 -6.62 -16.42 -0.57
CA MET A 747 -5.60 -17.41 -0.94
C MET A 747 -4.61 -16.84 -1.97
N ARG A 748 -5.06 -16.10 -3.00
CA ARG A 748 -4.14 -15.45 -3.96
C ARG A 748 -3.20 -14.46 -3.27
N LYS A 749 -3.73 -13.61 -2.38
CA LYS A 749 -2.91 -12.68 -1.58
C LYS A 749 -1.94 -13.41 -0.64
N GLY A 750 -2.40 -14.46 0.05
CA GLY A 750 -1.56 -15.26 0.94
C GLY A 750 -0.44 -15.99 0.22
N TYR A 751 -0.70 -16.55 -0.96
CA TYR A 751 0.32 -17.16 -1.83
C TYR A 751 1.37 -16.13 -2.26
N GLN A 752 0.94 -14.98 -2.82
CA GLN A 752 1.85 -13.90 -3.21
C GLN A 752 2.69 -13.37 -2.03
N ARG A 753 2.11 -13.31 -0.82
CA ARG A 753 2.81 -12.90 0.39
C ARG A 753 3.80 -13.95 0.89
N GLU A 754 3.49 -15.24 0.76
CA GLU A 754 4.38 -16.32 1.20
C GLU A 754 5.65 -16.38 0.36
N LEU A 755 5.58 -16.05 -0.94
CA LEU A 755 6.76 -15.99 -1.81
C LEU A 755 7.80 -14.95 -1.36
N LEU A 756 7.42 -13.97 -0.53
CA LEU A 756 8.37 -13.03 0.11
C LEU A 756 9.21 -13.71 1.22
N PHE A 757 8.74 -14.84 1.74
CA PHE A 757 9.42 -15.67 2.73
C PHE A 757 10.08 -16.92 2.11
N GLN A 758 10.02 -17.05 0.78
CA GLN A 758 10.84 -18.01 0.05
C GLN A 758 12.28 -17.49 -0.05
N ARG A 759 13.24 -18.41 0.04
CA ARG A 759 14.68 -18.16 -0.02
C ARG A 759 15.26 -18.58 -1.36
N ASP A 760 16.44 -18.06 -1.69
CA ASP A 760 17.15 -18.29 -2.96
C ASP A 760 17.45 -19.78 -3.26
N ASP A 761 17.41 -20.65 -2.24
CA ASP A 761 17.61 -22.09 -2.37
C ASP A 761 16.30 -22.91 -2.53
N GLY A 762 15.16 -22.23 -2.61
CA GLY A 762 13.82 -22.80 -2.78
C GLY A 762 13.10 -23.14 -1.46
N SER A 763 13.74 -22.93 -0.31
CA SER A 763 13.16 -23.18 1.02
C SER A 763 12.32 -22.01 1.54
N PHE A 764 11.51 -22.26 2.57
CA PHE A 764 10.77 -21.23 3.31
C PHE A 764 11.30 -21.11 4.75
N SER A 765 11.33 -19.89 5.28
CA SER A 765 11.62 -19.59 6.69
C SER A 765 10.65 -18.51 7.20
N ALA A 766 10.76 -18.08 8.47
CA ALA A 766 9.83 -17.11 9.01
C ALA A 766 10.00 -15.71 8.38
N PHE A 767 11.24 -15.30 8.12
CA PHE A 767 11.62 -13.98 7.62
C PHE A 767 12.36 -14.04 6.27
N GLY A 768 12.19 -15.13 5.52
CA GLY A 768 12.79 -15.30 4.19
C GLY A 768 14.32 -15.23 4.23
N ASN A 769 14.92 -14.43 3.35
CA ASN A 769 16.38 -14.30 3.26
C ASN A 769 17.05 -13.59 4.45
N GLU A 770 16.30 -13.02 5.41
CA GLU A 770 16.85 -12.47 6.66
C GLU A 770 17.32 -13.57 7.65
N ASP A 771 16.74 -14.78 7.55
CA ASP A 771 17.13 -15.92 8.38
C ASP A 771 18.50 -16.50 7.94
N PRO A 772 19.26 -17.19 8.82
CA PRO A 772 20.49 -17.87 8.43
C PRO A 772 20.23 -19.12 7.56
N SER A 773 19.07 -19.76 7.69
CA SER A 773 18.73 -21.03 7.03
C SER A 773 17.22 -21.24 6.89
N GLY A 774 16.82 -21.96 5.84
CA GLY A 774 15.44 -22.40 5.63
C GLY A 774 14.97 -23.44 6.65
N SER A 775 13.65 -23.51 6.87
CA SER A 775 13.01 -24.46 7.79
C SER A 775 12.39 -25.64 7.02
N THR A 776 12.78 -26.88 7.32
CA THR A 776 12.18 -28.08 6.70
C THR A 776 10.74 -28.31 7.14
N TRP A 777 10.43 -28.02 8.41
CA TRP A 777 9.07 -28.08 8.93
C TRP A 777 8.16 -27.08 8.20
N LEU A 778 8.56 -25.81 8.08
CA LEU A 778 7.76 -24.78 7.42
C LEU A 778 7.66 -25.03 5.92
N SER A 779 8.77 -25.36 5.26
CA SER A 779 8.78 -25.74 3.84
C SER A 779 7.81 -26.89 3.55
N ALA A 780 7.73 -27.89 4.44
CA ALA A 780 6.78 -28.99 4.32
C ALA A 780 5.32 -28.58 4.62
N PHE A 781 5.09 -27.59 5.47
CA PHE A 781 3.76 -27.02 5.72
C PHE A 781 3.26 -26.19 4.53
N VAL A 782 4.10 -25.29 4.00
CA VAL A 782 3.86 -24.49 2.79
C VAL A 782 3.52 -25.40 1.61
N LEU A 783 4.40 -26.35 1.29
CA LEU A 783 4.23 -27.32 0.21
C LEU A 783 2.88 -28.04 0.27
N ARG A 784 2.51 -28.57 1.45
CA ARG A 784 1.22 -29.25 1.67
C ARG A 784 0.03 -28.32 1.45
N CYS A 785 0.07 -27.12 2.01
CA CYS A 785 -1.03 -26.16 1.91
C CYS A 785 -1.23 -25.66 0.47
N PHE A 786 -0.15 -25.34 -0.25
CA PHE A 786 -0.21 -24.97 -1.66
C PHE A 786 -0.76 -26.11 -2.53
N LEU A 787 -0.29 -27.35 -2.33
CA LEU A 787 -0.81 -28.53 -3.04
C LEU A 787 -2.32 -28.72 -2.84
N GLN A 788 -2.82 -28.45 -1.64
CA GLN A 788 -4.25 -28.51 -1.32
C GLN A 788 -5.05 -27.31 -1.86
N ALA A 789 -4.38 -26.19 -2.20
CA ALA A 789 -4.98 -24.97 -2.78
C ALA A 789 -5.01 -24.93 -4.31
N ARG A 790 -4.17 -25.73 -5.00
CA ARG A 790 -4.15 -25.89 -6.47
C ARG A 790 -5.52 -26.07 -7.16
N PRO A 791 -6.55 -26.70 -6.55
CA PRO A 791 -7.89 -26.77 -7.16
C PRO A 791 -8.66 -25.45 -7.20
N PHE A 792 -8.15 -24.38 -6.56
CA PHE A 792 -8.84 -23.10 -6.35
C PHE A 792 -8.05 -21.89 -6.84
N ILE A 793 -6.72 -21.95 -6.78
CA ILE A 793 -5.81 -20.91 -7.25
C ILE A 793 -4.65 -21.51 -8.04
N ASP A 794 -4.17 -20.72 -8.99
CA ASP A 794 -2.98 -21.00 -9.78
C ASP A 794 -1.75 -20.90 -8.87
N ILE A 795 -0.98 -21.99 -8.79
CA ILE A 795 0.28 -22.12 -8.03
C ILE A 795 1.37 -22.50 -9.03
N ASP A 796 2.55 -21.93 -8.88
CA ASP A 796 3.69 -22.26 -9.74
C ASP A 796 4.24 -23.67 -9.42
N GLU A 797 4.47 -24.49 -10.45
CA GLU A 797 5.03 -25.83 -10.30
C GLU A 797 6.52 -25.80 -9.94
N ASP A 798 7.27 -24.79 -10.40
CA ASP A 798 8.71 -24.71 -10.13
C ASP A 798 8.96 -24.37 -8.66
N VAL A 799 8.13 -23.48 -8.06
CA VAL A 799 8.11 -23.22 -6.60
C VAL A 799 7.88 -24.51 -5.81
N LEU A 800 6.82 -25.26 -6.12
CA LEU A 800 6.50 -26.53 -5.45
C LEU A 800 7.64 -27.56 -5.60
N MET A 801 8.20 -27.65 -6.79
CA MET A 801 9.23 -28.61 -7.17
C MET A 801 10.56 -28.30 -6.48
N ASP A 802 10.98 -27.04 -6.41
CA ASP A 802 12.25 -26.66 -5.77
C ASP A 802 12.20 -26.76 -4.25
N THR A 803 11.08 -26.40 -3.62
CA THR A 803 10.85 -26.69 -2.19
C THR A 803 10.86 -28.19 -1.90
N ALA A 804 10.23 -29.02 -2.74
CA ALA A 804 10.26 -30.49 -2.58
C ALA A 804 11.67 -31.09 -2.74
N LYS A 805 12.44 -30.64 -3.75
CA LYS A 805 13.86 -31.01 -3.93
C LYS A 805 14.69 -30.61 -2.71
N TRP A 806 14.49 -29.40 -2.16
CA TRP A 806 15.25 -28.89 -1.02
C TRP A 806 14.96 -29.70 0.25
N ILE A 807 13.69 -30.03 0.53
CA ILE A 807 13.31 -30.90 1.65
C ILE A 807 14.00 -32.27 1.55
N VAL A 808 13.96 -32.92 0.38
CA VAL A 808 14.54 -34.26 0.22
C VAL A 808 16.07 -34.29 0.22
N ARG A 809 16.76 -33.17 -0.08
CA ARG A 809 18.21 -33.03 0.16
C ARG A 809 18.59 -33.11 1.64
N HIS A 810 17.65 -32.84 2.56
CA HIS A 810 17.86 -32.89 4.01
C HIS A 810 17.43 -34.22 4.66
N GLN A 811 17.20 -35.27 3.87
CA GLN A 811 16.99 -36.63 4.36
C GLN A 811 18.32 -37.39 4.53
N LYS A 812 18.53 -38.00 5.69
CA LYS A 812 19.64 -38.93 5.95
C LYS A 812 19.42 -40.30 5.28
N LEU A 813 20.52 -41.06 5.15
CA LEU A 813 20.52 -42.43 4.62
C LEU A 813 19.65 -43.44 5.38
N ASN A 814 19.31 -43.17 6.65
CA ASN A 814 18.39 -43.99 7.46
C ASN A 814 16.91 -43.62 7.27
N GLY A 815 16.57 -42.64 6.42
CA GLY A 815 15.20 -42.17 6.18
C GLY A 815 14.73 -41.00 7.06
N GLU A 816 15.51 -40.64 8.07
CA GLU A 816 15.27 -39.53 9.00
C GLU A 816 15.49 -38.17 8.32
N PHE A 817 14.60 -37.20 8.53
CA PHE A 817 14.80 -35.81 8.11
C PHE A 817 15.47 -34.97 9.20
N GLN A 818 16.27 -33.97 8.80
CA GLN A 818 16.90 -33.01 9.71
C GLN A 818 16.34 -31.61 9.52
N GLU A 819 16.24 -30.85 10.61
CA GLU A 819 15.89 -29.42 10.59
C GLU A 819 17.17 -28.56 10.65
N PRO A 820 17.59 -27.89 9.56
CA PRO A 820 18.70 -26.93 9.57
C PRO A 820 18.25 -25.50 9.92
N GLY A 821 16.95 -25.21 9.92
CA GLY A 821 16.38 -23.90 10.23
C GLY A 821 16.11 -23.70 11.72
N LYS A 822 15.84 -22.44 12.11
CA LYS A 822 15.07 -22.16 13.32
C LYS A 822 13.59 -22.16 12.94
N VAL A 823 12.81 -23.10 13.46
CA VAL A 823 11.35 -22.95 13.55
C VAL A 823 11.08 -22.04 14.75
N LEU A 824 10.22 -21.02 14.63
CA LEU A 824 9.89 -20.15 15.77
C LEU A 824 9.02 -20.88 16.82
N HIS A 825 8.53 -22.07 16.47
CA HIS A 825 7.60 -22.85 17.25
C HIS A 825 8.12 -24.30 17.45
N SER A 826 8.89 -24.50 18.53
CA SER A 826 9.38 -25.81 18.97
C SER A 826 8.25 -26.76 19.38
N ASP A 827 7.20 -26.25 20.02
CA ASP A 827 6.04 -27.07 20.42
C ASP A 827 5.27 -27.63 19.21
N LEU A 828 5.40 -27.05 18.01
CA LEU A 828 4.85 -27.55 16.74
C LEU A 828 5.60 -28.74 16.14
N GLN A 829 6.78 -29.03 16.69
CA GLN A 829 7.47 -30.30 16.48
C GLN A 829 6.96 -31.38 17.46
N GLY A 830 6.00 -31.04 18.34
CA GLY A 830 5.34 -31.95 19.28
C GLY A 830 5.84 -31.87 20.71
N GLY A 831 6.17 -30.67 21.19
CA GLY A 831 6.75 -30.46 22.53
C GLY A 831 8.10 -31.14 22.78
N THR A 832 8.67 -31.77 21.76
CA THR A 832 9.95 -32.47 21.77
C THR A 832 10.61 -32.28 20.41
N ASN A 833 11.89 -31.89 20.39
CA ASN A 833 12.68 -31.85 19.15
C ASN A 833 13.08 -33.29 18.77
N ASN A 834 12.09 -34.04 18.30
CA ASN A 834 12.16 -35.47 18.06
C ASN A 834 12.21 -35.75 16.54
N PRO A 835 13.33 -36.28 16.01
CA PRO A 835 13.45 -36.57 14.57
C PRO A 835 12.38 -37.54 14.04
N ILE A 836 11.78 -38.36 14.89
CA ILE A 836 10.66 -39.26 14.54
C ILE A 836 9.42 -38.42 14.15
N THR A 837 9.08 -37.43 14.97
CA THR A 837 7.91 -36.56 14.77
C THR A 837 8.06 -35.68 13.53
N LEU A 838 9.25 -35.08 13.36
CA LEU A 838 9.59 -34.31 12.16
C LEU A 838 9.54 -35.16 10.89
N THR A 839 10.09 -36.38 10.93
CA THR A 839 10.07 -37.32 9.80
C THR A 839 8.64 -37.72 9.43
N ALA A 840 7.78 -37.99 10.42
CA ALA A 840 6.36 -38.28 10.19
C ALA A 840 5.61 -37.09 9.57
N TYR A 841 5.86 -35.87 10.07
CA TYR A 841 5.25 -34.65 9.54
C TYR A 841 5.65 -34.42 8.07
N ILE A 842 6.95 -34.37 7.76
CA ILE A 842 7.48 -34.14 6.41
C ILE A 842 7.03 -35.23 5.45
N MET A 843 7.05 -36.49 5.86
CA MET A 843 6.53 -37.61 5.06
C MET A 843 5.04 -37.44 4.73
N SER A 844 4.22 -36.95 5.68
CA SER A 844 2.79 -36.69 5.43
C SER A 844 2.55 -35.59 4.39
N SER A 845 3.41 -34.57 4.32
CA SER A 845 3.36 -33.53 3.29
C SER A 845 3.85 -34.04 1.93
N LEU A 846 4.96 -34.77 1.87
CA LEU A 846 5.52 -35.33 0.63
C LEU A 846 4.57 -36.36 -0.02
N LEU A 847 3.77 -37.09 0.77
CA LEU A 847 2.70 -37.97 0.27
C LEU A 847 1.59 -37.24 -0.51
N GLY A 848 1.54 -35.91 -0.46
CA GLY A 848 0.67 -35.07 -1.30
C GLY A 848 1.25 -34.73 -2.68
N PHE A 849 2.56 -34.94 -2.91
CA PHE A 849 3.26 -34.54 -4.15
C PHE A 849 3.44 -35.72 -5.12
N PRO A 850 2.73 -35.77 -6.27
CA PRO A 850 2.64 -36.97 -7.11
C PRO A 850 3.82 -37.12 -8.10
N ASP A 851 5.06 -37.11 -7.62
CA ASP A 851 6.27 -37.31 -8.43
C ASP A 851 7.03 -38.62 -8.12
N LYS A 852 7.70 -39.16 -9.15
CA LYS A 852 8.44 -40.42 -9.13
C LYS A 852 9.83 -40.31 -8.48
N GLN A 853 10.47 -39.15 -8.46
CA GLN A 853 11.81 -38.99 -7.86
C GLN A 853 11.72 -39.09 -6.34
N HIS A 854 10.71 -38.44 -5.75
CA HIS A 854 10.45 -38.38 -4.31
C HIS A 854 9.96 -39.72 -3.71
N ALA A 855 9.50 -40.66 -4.54
CA ALA A 855 9.00 -41.97 -4.12
C ALA A 855 10.04 -42.84 -3.38
N TYR A 856 11.34 -42.65 -3.62
CA TYR A 856 12.40 -43.31 -2.87
C TYR A 856 12.49 -42.77 -1.43
N ALA A 857 12.48 -41.44 -1.28
CA ALA A 857 12.57 -40.75 0.01
C ALA A 857 11.37 -41.03 0.92
N ILE A 858 10.16 -41.10 0.35
CA ILE A 858 8.95 -41.50 1.08
C ILE A 858 9.08 -42.94 1.58
N LYS A 859 9.68 -43.84 0.79
CA LYS A 859 9.86 -45.25 1.19
C LYS A 859 10.91 -45.41 2.29
N THR A 860 12.04 -44.72 2.23
CA THR A 860 13.05 -44.75 3.32
C THR A 860 12.48 -44.17 4.61
N ALA A 861 11.71 -43.07 4.54
CA ALA A 861 10.99 -42.53 5.69
C ALA A 861 9.93 -43.51 6.24
N THR A 862 9.19 -44.21 5.35
CA THR A 862 8.20 -45.22 5.77
C THR A 862 8.87 -46.33 6.58
N ASN A 863 9.98 -46.89 6.06
CA ASN A 863 10.74 -47.92 6.77
C ASN A 863 11.20 -47.42 8.15
N PHE A 864 11.80 -46.23 8.23
CA PHE A 864 12.25 -45.63 9.49
C PHE A 864 11.13 -45.50 10.53
N LEU A 865 9.92 -45.10 10.10
CA LEU A 865 8.77 -44.99 10.99
C LEU A 865 8.15 -46.35 11.37
N GLU A 866 8.26 -47.38 10.53
CA GLU A 866 7.91 -48.75 10.90
C GLU A 866 8.91 -49.32 11.92
N ASP A 867 10.23 -49.16 11.70
CA ASP A 867 11.29 -49.56 12.64
C ASP A 867 11.12 -48.86 14.02
N LYS A 868 10.84 -47.55 14.03
CA LYS A 868 10.60 -46.79 15.27
C LYS A 868 9.27 -47.09 15.96
N LEU A 869 8.29 -47.64 15.25
CA LEU A 869 7.09 -48.19 15.88
C LEU A 869 7.41 -49.51 16.61
N GLU A 870 8.25 -50.37 16.04
CA GLU A 870 8.70 -51.63 16.66
C GLU A 870 9.65 -51.40 17.86
N GLU A 871 10.49 -50.36 17.83
CA GLU A 871 11.28 -49.93 19.01
C GLU A 871 10.41 -49.45 20.18
N GLY A 872 9.21 -48.95 19.91
CA GLY A 872 8.21 -48.57 20.93
C GLY A 872 8.19 -47.08 21.29
N ILE A 873 7.28 -46.33 20.68
CA ILE A 873 7.10 -44.89 20.92
C ILE A 873 6.40 -44.65 22.28
N SER A 874 7.06 -43.95 23.20
CA SER A 874 6.53 -43.63 24.53
C SER A 874 5.51 -42.49 24.51
N ASP A 875 5.81 -41.40 23.83
CA ASP A 875 4.94 -40.22 23.70
C ASP A 875 3.70 -40.50 22.83
N ASN A 876 2.56 -39.90 23.22
CA ASN A 876 1.29 -40.03 22.55
C ASN A 876 1.15 -39.09 21.33
N TYR A 877 1.77 -37.91 21.35
CA TYR A 877 1.74 -36.98 20.21
C TYR A 877 2.54 -37.54 19.03
N THR A 878 3.79 -37.92 19.26
CA THR A 878 4.66 -38.63 18.32
C THR A 878 3.94 -39.86 17.74
N LEU A 879 3.31 -40.68 18.59
CA LEU A 879 2.55 -41.85 18.14
C LEU A 879 1.36 -41.46 17.25
N ALA A 880 0.67 -40.34 17.51
CA ALA A 880 -0.44 -39.87 16.67
C ALA A 880 0.03 -39.45 15.27
N LEU A 881 1.13 -38.69 15.15
CA LEU A 881 1.67 -38.28 13.85
C LEU A 881 2.25 -39.47 13.07
N VAL A 882 2.95 -40.39 13.74
CA VAL A 882 3.44 -41.63 13.11
C VAL A 882 2.27 -42.49 12.62
N THR A 883 1.22 -42.64 13.44
CA THR A 883 -0.01 -43.36 13.05
C THR A 883 -0.65 -42.72 11.81
N TYR A 884 -0.72 -41.40 11.75
CA TYR A 884 -1.28 -40.65 10.63
C TYR A 884 -0.44 -40.80 9.35
N ALA A 885 0.87 -40.59 9.42
CA ALA A 885 1.80 -40.73 8.30
C ALA A 885 1.77 -42.16 7.71
N LEU A 886 1.84 -43.19 8.55
CA LEU A 886 1.73 -44.59 8.13
C LEU A 886 0.33 -44.91 7.54
N SER A 887 -0.74 -44.29 8.07
CA SER A 887 -2.11 -44.46 7.54
C SER A 887 -2.28 -43.85 6.15
N TRP A 888 -1.75 -42.63 5.91
CA TRP A 888 -1.75 -42.01 4.58
C TRP A 888 -0.89 -42.83 3.61
N ALA A 889 0.30 -43.27 4.03
CA ALA A 889 1.20 -44.13 3.25
C ALA A 889 0.62 -45.52 2.93
N LYS A 890 -0.46 -45.94 3.60
CA LYS A 890 -1.05 -47.28 3.53
C LYS A 890 -0.06 -48.39 3.93
N SER A 891 0.77 -48.09 4.93
CA SER A 891 1.72 -49.02 5.54
C SER A 891 1.00 -50.25 6.12
N THR A 892 1.72 -51.38 6.19
CA THR A 892 1.17 -52.61 6.81
C THR A 892 1.01 -52.47 8.33
N ARG A 893 1.92 -51.70 8.97
CA ARG A 893 1.92 -51.39 10.40
C ARG A 893 0.87 -50.36 10.82
N ALA A 894 0.33 -49.55 9.91
CA ALA A 894 -0.62 -48.47 10.23
C ALA A 894 -1.82 -48.92 11.10
N LYS A 895 -2.33 -50.14 10.87
CA LYS A 895 -3.45 -50.71 11.65
C LYS A 895 -3.08 -51.03 13.10
N GLU A 896 -1.82 -51.38 13.34
CA GLU A 896 -1.25 -51.68 14.66
C GLU A 896 -1.01 -50.38 15.43
N ALA A 897 -0.38 -49.38 14.80
CA ALA A 897 -0.19 -48.05 15.36
C ALA A 897 -1.51 -47.41 15.86
N LEU A 898 -2.57 -47.46 15.04
CA LEU A 898 -3.88 -46.93 15.43
C LEU A 898 -4.54 -47.73 16.57
N ASN A 899 -4.30 -49.04 16.65
CA ASN A 899 -4.76 -49.85 17.77
C ASN A 899 -4.03 -49.46 19.07
N MET A 900 -2.72 -49.24 19.02
CA MET A 900 -1.92 -48.78 20.17
C MET A 900 -2.39 -47.40 20.65
N LEU A 901 -2.59 -46.45 19.73
CA LEU A 901 -3.10 -45.11 20.04
C LEU A 901 -4.50 -45.17 20.70
N ASN A 902 -5.40 -46.00 20.19
CA ASN A 902 -6.75 -46.20 20.75
C ASN A 902 -6.79 -46.95 22.10
N GLN A 903 -5.72 -47.65 22.48
CA GLN A 903 -5.56 -48.23 23.83
C GLN A 903 -5.12 -47.20 24.87
N ARG A 904 -4.42 -46.13 24.45
CA ARG A 904 -3.98 -45.03 25.31
C ARG A 904 -4.99 -43.87 25.42
N ALA A 905 -6.16 -44.01 24.80
CA ALA A 905 -7.18 -42.97 24.75
C ALA A 905 -8.04 -42.96 26.02
N GLU A 906 -8.20 -41.78 26.61
CA GLU A 906 -9.16 -41.51 27.67
C GLU A 906 -10.60 -41.51 27.14
N ARG A 907 -11.55 -41.84 28.03
CA ARG A 907 -12.97 -42.04 27.70
C ARG A 907 -13.86 -41.48 28.80
N GLN A 908 -14.58 -40.42 28.49
CA GLN A 908 -15.47 -39.73 29.42
C GLN A 908 -16.86 -39.58 28.78
N GLY A 909 -17.83 -40.37 29.25
CA GLY A 909 -19.18 -40.38 28.68
C GLY A 909 -19.19 -40.75 27.19
N GLU A 910 -19.56 -39.80 26.32
CA GLU A 910 -19.60 -39.96 24.87
C GLU A 910 -18.31 -39.51 24.13
N PHE A 911 -17.28 -39.07 24.87
CA PHE A 911 -16.02 -38.54 24.32
C PHE A 911 -14.87 -39.55 24.33
N ARG A 912 -13.97 -39.43 23.35
CA ARG A 912 -12.64 -40.09 23.32
C ARG A 912 -11.58 -39.02 23.02
N PHE A 913 -10.57 -38.92 23.88
CA PHE A 913 -9.47 -37.94 23.76
C PHE A 913 -8.18 -38.50 24.37
N TRP A 914 -7.13 -37.68 24.39
CA TRP A 914 -5.84 -37.98 25.01
C TRP A 914 -5.40 -36.75 25.81
N VAL A 915 -4.69 -36.97 26.92
CA VAL A 915 -4.07 -35.90 27.71
C VAL A 915 -2.59 -36.19 27.86
N THR A 916 -1.76 -35.20 27.56
CA THR A 916 -0.30 -35.27 27.73
C THR A 916 0.07 -34.87 29.17
N PRO A 917 1.01 -35.49 29.89
CA PRO A 917 1.42 -35.04 31.22
C PRO A 917 2.07 -33.64 31.19
N ALA A 918 1.82 -32.80 32.21
CA ALA A 918 2.50 -31.51 32.41
C ALA A 918 2.37 -31.05 33.87
N SER A 919 3.17 -30.05 34.25
CA SER A 919 3.01 -29.29 35.51
C SER A 919 1.67 -28.55 35.53
N GLU A 920 1.06 -28.45 36.71
CA GLU A 920 -0.16 -27.67 36.95
C GLU A 920 0.12 -26.17 36.77
N ILE A 921 -0.28 -25.60 35.63
CA ILE A 921 -0.14 -24.18 35.31
C ILE A 921 -1.48 -23.66 34.75
N SER A 922 -2.14 -22.81 35.56
CA SER A 922 -3.38 -22.07 35.26
C SER A 922 -4.67 -22.90 35.09
N ASP A 923 -5.69 -22.52 35.88
CA ASP A 923 -7.08 -23.00 35.80
C ASP A 923 -7.81 -22.47 34.55
N SER A 924 -7.32 -22.82 33.35
CA SER A 924 -7.99 -22.49 32.10
C SER A 924 -9.10 -23.49 31.79
N TRP A 925 -10.26 -23.00 31.32
CA TRP A 925 -11.35 -23.86 30.82
C TRP A 925 -11.02 -24.56 29.50
N GLN A 926 -9.96 -24.13 28.78
CA GLN A 926 -9.55 -24.74 27.51
C GLN A 926 -8.48 -25.83 27.72
N PRO A 927 -8.60 -26.99 27.05
CA PRO A 927 -7.55 -28.01 27.01
C PRO A 927 -6.34 -27.51 26.22
N ARG A 928 -5.26 -28.30 26.19
CA ARG A 928 -4.02 -27.87 25.53
C ARG A 928 -4.12 -27.95 24.01
N SER A 929 -3.48 -26.98 23.34
CA SER A 929 -3.25 -26.98 21.89
C SER A 929 -2.74 -28.34 21.39
N ILE A 930 -1.71 -28.89 22.06
CA ILE A 930 -1.13 -30.20 21.73
C ILE A 930 -2.12 -31.38 21.86
N ASP A 931 -3.03 -31.34 22.83
CA ASP A 931 -4.02 -32.41 23.03
C ASP A 931 -5.16 -32.33 21.98
N ILE A 932 -5.51 -31.11 21.54
CA ILE A 932 -6.43 -30.85 20.42
C ILE A 932 -5.81 -31.33 19.10
N GLU A 933 -4.55 -30.99 18.82
CA GLU A 933 -3.86 -31.41 17.60
C GLU A 933 -3.68 -32.94 17.56
N LEU A 934 -3.29 -33.58 18.67
CA LEU A 934 -3.19 -35.04 18.80
C LEU A 934 -4.53 -35.71 18.47
N ALA A 935 -5.64 -35.23 19.05
CA ALA A 935 -6.98 -35.73 18.75
C ALA A 935 -7.37 -35.51 17.27
N ALA A 936 -6.92 -34.43 16.63
CA ALA A 936 -7.14 -34.18 15.22
C ALA A 936 -6.35 -35.15 14.31
N TYR A 937 -5.07 -35.43 14.57
CA TYR A 937 -4.33 -36.48 13.86
C TYR A 937 -4.88 -37.88 14.11
N ALA A 938 -5.39 -38.16 15.32
CA ALA A 938 -6.09 -39.41 15.61
C ALA A 938 -7.37 -39.53 14.78
N LEU A 939 -8.18 -38.46 14.64
CA LEU A 939 -9.39 -38.45 13.82
C LEU A 939 -9.05 -38.61 12.32
N LEU A 940 -8.01 -37.95 11.83
CA LEU A 940 -7.48 -38.14 10.46
C LEU A 940 -7.02 -39.58 10.22
N SER A 941 -6.35 -40.20 11.19
CA SER A 941 -5.92 -41.61 11.12
C SER A 941 -7.12 -42.57 11.01
N HIS A 942 -8.21 -42.30 11.73
CA HIS A 942 -9.46 -43.06 11.60
C HIS A 942 -10.11 -42.89 10.22
N PHE A 943 -10.07 -41.68 9.65
CA PHE A 943 -10.54 -41.40 8.28
C PHE A 943 -9.73 -42.18 7.23
N HIS A 944 -8.39 -42.14 7.29
CA HIS A 944 -7.52 -42.86 6.34
C HIS A 944 -7.58 -44.40 6.46
N GLN A 945 -8.14 -44.95 7.54
CA GLN A 945 -8.36 -46.39 7.74
C GLN A 945 -9.84 -46.81 7.65
N ASP A 946 -10.74 -45.96 7.15
CA ASP A 946 -12.19 -46.19 7.03
C ASP A 946 -12.91 -46.50 8.37
N ARG A 947 -12.29 -46.22 9.53
CA ARG A 947 -12.80 -46.56 10.86
C ARG A 947 -13.74 -45.50 11.45
N LEU A 948 -14.67 -44.99 10.64
CA LEU A 948 -15.48 -43.80 10.96
C LEU A 948 -16.23 -43.92 12.31
N ALA A 949 -16.80 -45.09 12.62
CA ALA A 949 -17.54 -45.30 13.86
C ALA A 949 -16.70 -45.11 15.15
N GLU A 950 -15.39 -45.38 15.09
CA GLU A 950 -14.47 -45.12 16.21
C GLU A 950 -14.04 -43.65 16.31
N GLY A 951 -14.13 -42.89 15.21
CA GLY A 951 -13.78 -41.47 15.14
C GLY A 951 -14.89 -40.53 15.65
N ILE A 952 -16.16 -40.94 15.64
CA ILE A 952 -17.29 -40.10 16.07
C ILE A 952 -17.09 -39.53 17.51
N PRO A 953 -16.68 -40.31 18.53
CA PRO A 953 -16.38 -39.78 19.87
C PRO A 953 -15.27 -38.72 19.92
N ILE A 954 -14.31 -38.77 18.99
CA ILE A 954 -13.20 -37.81 18.88
C ILE A 954 -13.70 -36.53 18.20
N MET A 955 -14.45 -36.66 17.11
CA MET A 955 -15.14 -35.55 16.44
C MET A 955 -16.09 -34.82 17.40
N LYS A 956 -16.83 -35.54 18.25
CA LYS A 956 -17.69 -34.96 19.30
C LYS A 956 -16.89 -34.14 20.30
N TRP A 957 -15.75 -34.65 20.78
CA TRP A 957 -14.87 -33.95 21.70
C TRP A 957 -14.25 -32.69 21.05
N LEU A 958 -13.67 -32.81 19.86
CA LEU A 958 -13.13 -31.66 19.10
C LEU A 958 -14.18 -30.58 18.83
N SER A 959 -15.46 -30.92 18.72
CA SER A 959 -16.50 -29.90 18.59
C SER A 959 -16.95 -29.26 19.90
N HIS A 960 -16.65 -29.87 21.05
CA HIS A 960 -16.91 -29.30 22.38
C HIS A 960 -15.89 -28.20 22.72
N GLN A 961 -14.62 -28.41 22.34
CA GLN A 961 -13.47 -27.55 22.68
C GLN A 961 -13.31 -26.28 21.82
N ARG A 962 -14.38 -25.78 21.18
CA ARG A 962 -14.31 -24.58 20.33
C ARG A 962 -14.60 -23.29 21.09
N ASN A 963 -13.91 -22.23 20.69
CA ASN A 963 -14.12 -20.87 21.16
C ASN A 963 -15.33 -20.19 20.45
N HIS A 964 -15.72 -19.00 20.92
CA HIS A 964 -16.83 -18.21 20.37
C HIS A 964 -16.66 -17.77 18.90
N LEU A 965 -15.44 -17.82 18.34
CA LEU A 965 -15.14 -17.53 16.93
C LEU A 965 -15.19 -18.80 16.05
N GLY A 966 -15.42 -19.98 16.63
CA GLY A 966 -15.40 -21.27 15.93
C GLY A 966 -14.01 -21.84 15.67
N GLY A 967 -12.97 -21.27 16.28
CA GLY A 967 -11.60 -21.81 16.32
C GLY A 967 -11.30 -22.53 17.64
N PHE A 968 -10.02 -22.75 17.93
CA PHE A 968 -9.53 -23.48 19.11
C PHE A 968 -8.63 -22.60 19.99
N SER A 969 -7.67 -23.19 20.72
CA SER A 969 -6.83 -22.49 21.70
C SER A 969 -5.64 -21.75 21.09
N SER A 970 -5.20 -22.22 19.92
CA SER A 970 -4.02 -21.77 19.21
C SER A 970 -4.33 -21.60 17.73
N THR A 971 -3.28 -21.38 16.95
CA THR A 971 -3.32 -21.19 15.51
C THR A 971 -3.24 -22.51 14.74
N GLN A 972 -2.43 -23.47 15.19
CA GLN A 972 -2.21 -24.74 14.46
C GLN A 972 -3.14 -25.88 14.91
N ASP A 973 -3.52 -25.95 16.18
CA ASP A 973 -4.61 -26.83 16.63
C ASP A 973 -5.90 -26.55 15.83
N THR A 974 -6.19 -25.27 15.57
CA THR A 974 -7.26 -24.79 14.69
C THR A 974 -7.09 -25.29 13.24
N VAL A 975 -5.89 -25.19 12.65
CA VAL A 975 -5.62 -25.65 11.28
C VAL A 975 -5.83 -27.16 11.14
N VAL A 976 -5.28 -27.97 12.04
CA VAL A 976 -5.35 -29.45 11.96
C VAL A 976 -6.73 -29.96 12.37
N ALA A 977 -7.37 -29.36 13.38
CA ALA A 977 -8.73 -29.71 13.76
C ALA A 977 -9.76 -29.32 12.70
N LEU A 978 -9.63 -28.16 12.03
CA LEU A 978 -10.50 -27.80 10.89
C LEU A 978 -10.27 -28.72 9.68
N HIS A 979 -9.04 -29.18 9.43
CA HIS A 979 -8.78 -30.22 8.42
C HIS A 979 -9.47 -31.55 8.77
N ALA A 980 -9.31 -32.03 10.01
CA ALA A 980 -9.94 -33.26 10.48
C ALA A 980 -11.47 -33.18 10.45
N LEU A 981 -12.04 -32.08 10.96
CA LEU A 981 -13.48 -31.84 11.01
C LEU A 981 -14.08 -31.63 9.61
N SER A 982 -13.42 -30.93 8.68
CA SER A 982 -13.92 -30.76 7.31
C SER A 982 -13.96 -32.08 6.53
N LEU A 983 -12.94 -32.92 6.66
CA LEU A 983 -12.93 -34.25 6.03
C LEU A 983 -14.00 -35.18 6.64
N PHE A 984 -14.16 -35.17 7.96
CA PHE A 984 -15.08 -36.07 8.65
C PHE A 984 -16.55 -35.60 8.54
N ALA A 985 -16.82 -34.30 8.69
CA ALA A 985 -18.14 -33.70 8.53
C ALA A 985 -18.71 -33.91 7.11
N ALA A 986 -17.86 -33.91 6.08
CA ALA A 986 -18.28 -34.17 4.71
C ALA A 986 -18.82 -35.61 4.51
N LEU A 987 -18.50 -36.54 5.41
CA LEU A 987 -19.02 -37.92 5.41
C LEU A 987 -20.23 -38.11 6.33
N THR A 988 -20.38 -37.30 7.39
CA THR A 988 -21.50 -37.39 8.35
C THR A 988 -22.65 -36.41 8.05
N ALA A 989 -22.48 -35.48 7.12
CA ALA A 989 -23.48 -34.47 6.76
C ALA A 989 -24.82 -35.09 6.30
N THR A 990 -25.87 -34.91 7.10
CA THR A 990 -27.24 -35.29 6.72
C THR A 990 -27.79 -34.37 5.63
N SER A 991 -28.58 -34.94 4.71
CA SER A 991 -29.23 -34.21 3.61
C SER A 991 -30.56 -33.55 4.00
N LYS A 992 -31.07 -33.83 5.22
CA LYS A 992 -32.27 -33.23 5.79
C LYS A 992 -32.03 -32.90 7.26
N THR A 993 -32.34 -31.65 7.62
CA THR A 993 -32.42 -31.14 8.99
C THR A 993 -33.78 -30.46 9.13
N GLN A 994 -34.52 -30.81 10.17
CA GLN A 994 -35.72 -30.10 10.61
C GLN A 994 -35.81 -30.27 12.13
N MET A 995 -35.37 -29.26 12.87
CA MET A 995 -35.22 -29.32 14.32
C MET A 995 -35.50 -27.95 14.94
N ASP A 996 -36.29 -27.95 16.02
CA ASP A 996 -36.58 -26.76 16.80
C ASP A 996 -35.82 -26.86 18.13
N ILE A 997 -35.04 -25.82 18.48
CA ILE A 997 -34.25 -25.74 19.71
C ILE A 997 -34.85 -24.67 20.61
N THR A 998 -35.51 -25.07 21.69
CA THR A 998 -36.07 -24.17 22.70
C THR A 998 -35.13 -24.03 23.90
N VAL A 999 -34.78 -22.79 24.22
CA VAL A 999 -33.92 -22.38 25.33
C VAL A 999 -34.78 -21.82 26.47
N THR A 1000 -34.54 -22.32 27.69
CA THR A 1000 -35.19 -21.84 28.91
C THR A 1000 -34.16 -21.47 29.98
N THR A 1001 -34.34 -20.31 30.60
CA THR A 1001 -33.54 -19.84 31.74
C THR A 1001 -34.38 -18.88 32.58
N ALA A 1002 -34.03 -18.69 33.86
CA ALA A 1002 -34.77 -17.81 34.76
C ALA A 1002 -34.73 -16.33 34.34
N SER A 1003 -33.71 -15.92 33.57
CA SER A 1003 -33.53 -14.55 33.06
C SER A 1003 -34.39 -14.20 31.83
N LEU A 1004 -35.24 -15.11 31.35
CA LEU A 1004 -36.14 -14.88 30.21
C LEU A 1004 -37.60 -15.10 30.61
N GLU A 1005 -38.46 -14.11 30.35
CA GLU A 1005 -39.91 -14.20 30.61
C GLU A 1005 -40.61 -15.26 29.74
N MET A 1006 -40.06 -15.55 28.56
CA MET A 1006 -40.58 -16.49 27.57
C MET A 1006 -39.46 -17.37 26.99
N PRO A 1007 -39.71 -18.66 26.69
CA PRO A 1007 -38.73 -19.52 26.03
C PRO A 1007 -38.40 -19.04 24.62
N GLU A 1008 -37.12 -18.81 24.34
CA GLU A 1008 -36.62 -18.49 22.99
C GLU A 1008 -36.50 -19.77 22.17
N THR A 1009 -36.85 -19.75 20.88
CA THR A 1009 -36.81 -20.95 20.03
C THR A 1009 -36.17 -20.69 18.67
N PHE A 1010 -35.13 -21.47 18.35
CA PHE A 1010 -34.44 -21.46 17.07
C PHE A 1010 -34.95 -22.61 16.18
N SER A 1011 -35.63 -22.28 15.10
CA SER A 1011 -36.04 -23.26 14.09
C SER A 1011 -34.94 -23.45 13.04
N ILE A 1012 -34.52 -24.70 12.83
CA ILE A 1012 -33.46 -25.07 11.89
C ILE A 1012 -34.03 -26.02 10.82
N ASP A 1013 -34.08 -25.55 9.58
CA ASP A 1013 -34.48 -26.30 8.38
C ASP A 1013 -33.32 -26.51 7.39
N THR A 1014 -33.58 -27.18 6.26
CA THR A 1014 -32.56 -27.46 5.24
C THR A 1014 -32.02 -26.23 4.52
N ARG A 1015 -32.67 -25.06 4.62
CA ARG A 1015 -32.27 -23.80 3.97
C ARG A 1015 -31.46 -22.92 4.92
N ASN A 1016 -31.84 -22.84 6.20
CA ASN A 1016 -31.14 -22.02 7.19
C ASN A 1016 -30.09 -22.78 8.03
N ARG A 1017 -29.84 -24.08 7.81
CA ARG A 1017 -28.83 -24.88 8.55
C ARG A 1017 -27.42 -24.27 8.66
N PHE A 1018 -27.02 -23.36 7.76
CA PHE A 1018 -25.72 -22.67 7.81
C PHE A 1018 -25.78 -21.27 8.45
N LEU A 1019 -26.97 -20.75 8.74
CA LEU A 1019 -27.13 -19.48 9.44
C LEU A 1019 -26.86 -19.71 10.93
N LEU A 1020 -25.83 -19.07 11.48
CA LEU A 1020 -25.67 -18.97 12.93
C LEU A 1020 -26.75 -18.03 13.45
N GLN A 1021 -27.72 -18.58 14.17
CA GLN A 1021 -28.76 -17.81 14.83
C GLN A 1021 -28.26 -17.44 16.22
N THR A 1022 -28.12 -16.14 16.51
CA THR A 1022 -27.60 -15.61 17.78
C THR A 1022 -28.70 -14.87 18.53
N LYS A 1023 -28.75 -15.02 19.86
CA LYS A 1023 -29.64 -14.28 20.76
C LYS A 1023 -28.87 -13.88 22.02
N GLU A 1024 -29.01 -12.62 22.43
CA GLU A 1024 -28.53 -12.14 23.72
C GLU A 1024 -29.51 -12.50 24.84
N ILE A 1025 -28.96 -12.83 26.01
CA ILE A 1025 -29.71 -13.17 27.23
C ILE A 1025 -29.30 -12.17 28.32
N PRO A 1026 -30.23 -11.64 29.12
CA PRO A 1026 -29.88 -10.80 30.26
C PRO A 1026 -28.95 -11.54 31.24
N PRO A 1027 -27.79 -10.96 31.63
CA PRO A 1027 -26.88 -11.56 32.60
C PRO A 1027 -27.51 -11.61 34.00
N ALA A 1028 -27.18 -12.66 34.75
CA ALA A 1028 -27.46 -12.80 36.18
C ALA A 1028 -26.28 -13.53 36.84
N GLN A 1029 -26.10 -13.37 38.15
CA GLN A 1029 -24.92 -13.90 38.87
C GLN A 1029 -24.71 -15.41 38.67
N GLU A 1030 -25.81 -16.18 38.67
CA GLU A 1030 -25.85 -17.61 38.41
C GLU A 1030 -26.76 -17.86 37.20
N MET A 1031 -26.19 -18.36 36.10
CA MET A 1031 -26.88 -18.61 34.84
C MET A 1031 -27.08 -20.12 34.63
N THR A 1032 -28.26 -20.62 34.93
CA THR A 1032 -28.71 -21.97 34.53
C THR A 1032 -29.50 -21.86 33.22
N ILE A 1033 -28.99 -22.45 32.14
CA ILE A 1033 -29.61 -22.44 30.82
C ILE A 1033 -29.92 -23.87 30.40
N THR A 1034 -31.20 -24.21 30.27
CA THR A 1034 -31.65 -25.51 29.77
C THR A 1034 -32.00 -25.39 28.29
N VAL A 1035 -31.44 -26.30 27.50
CA VAL A 1035 -31.55 -26.33 26.04
C VAL A 1035 -32.23 -27.64 25.65
N SER A 1036 -33.39 -27.53 25.02
CA SER A 1036 -34.19 -28.66 24.57
C SER A 1036 -34.33 -28.65 23.05
N ALA A 1037 -34.21 -29.81 22.40
CA ALA A 1037 -34.31 -29.94 20.95
C ALA A 1037 -35.27 -31.07 20.57
N GLU A 1038 -36.27 -30.79 19.71
CA GLU A 1038 -37.13 -31.80 19.08
C GLU A 1038 -36.96 -31.75 17.55
N GLY A 1039 -36.92 -32.91 16.90
CA GLY A 1039 -37.03 -33.02 15.45
C GLY A 1039 -36.26 -34.18 14.86
N MET A 1040 -35.52 -33.89 13.78
CA MET A 1040 -34.64 -34.81 13.07
C MET A 1040 -33.46 -34.05 12.46
N GLY A 1041 -32.24 -34.51 12.72
CA GLY A 1041 -31.03 -33.93 12.15
C GLY A 1041 -29.94 -33.75 13.20
N PHE A 1042 -29.13 -32.69 13.02
CA PHE A 1042 -27.99 -32.36 13.84
C PHE A 1042 -27.87 -30.84 13.95
N ALA A 1043 -27.52 -30.33 15.14
CA ALA A 1043 -27.11 -28.94 15.32
C ALA A 1043 -26.01 -28.80 16.38
N VAL A 1044 -25.30 -27.68 16.29
CA VAL A 1044 -24.42 -27.16 17.34
C VAL A 1044 -25.16 -26.05 18.05
N PHE A 1045 -25.21 -26.11 19.38
CA PHE A 1045 -25.64 -25.01 20.24
C PHE A 1045 -24.44 -24.56 21.07
N GLN A 1046 -24.25 -23.26 21.27
CA GLN A 1046 -23.09 -22.74 22.00
C GLN A 1046 -23.47 -21.53 22.86
N LEU A 1047 -23.12 -21.61 24.14
CA LEU A 1047 -23.17 -20.52 25.10
C LEU A 1047 -21.83 -19.78 25.06
N ASN A 1048 -21.87 -18.45 24.90
CA ASN A 1048 -20.72 -17.57 24.95
C ASN A 1048 -20.97 -16.51 26.03
N VAL A 1049 -19.97 -16.26 26.87
CA VAL A 1049 -20.02 -15.21 27.91
C VAL A 1049 -18.75 -14.36 27.80
N MET A 1050 -18.93 -13.04 27.80
CA MET A 1050 -17.86 -12.03 27.79
C MET A 1050 -18.07 -11.10 28.99
N TYR A 1051 -16.99 -10.72 29.66
CA TYR A 1051 -17.02 -9.81 30.82
C TYR A 1051 -15.62 -9.25 31.08
N ASN A 1052 -15.51 -8.06 31.68
CA ASN A 1052 -14.24 -7.53 32.15
C ASN A 1052 -14.05 -7.82 33.64
N THR A 1053 -12.79 -8.01 34.09
CA THR A 1053 -12.44 -8.08 35.51
C THR A 1053 -11.47 -6.99 35.94
N LYS A 1054 -11.60 -6.55 37.20
CA LYS A 1054 -10.69 -5.56 37.81
C LYS A 1054 -9.45 -6.26 38.34
N HIS A 1055 -8.45 -6.41 37.47
CA HIS A 1055 -7.17 -7.05 37.79
C HIS A 1055 -6.38 -6.28 38.85
N THR A 1056 -6.64 -6.57 40.12
CA THR A 1056 -5.89 -6.02 41.24
C THR A 1056 -4.54 -6.70 41.36
N ASP A 1057 -3.48 -5.89 41.42
CA ASP A 1057 -2.09 -6.34 41.46
C ASP A 1057 -1.78 -7.05 42.79
N GLN A 1058 -2.03 -8.37 42.86
CA GLN A 1058 -1.77 -9.19 44.05
C GLN A 1058 -0.26 -9.47 44.25
N ARG A 1059 0.54 -8.41 44.41
CA ARG A 1059 1.94 -8.48 44.89
C ARG A 1059 2.09 -9.04 46.33
N LEU A 1060 1.02 -9.56 46.94
CA LEU A 1060 0.95 -10.00 48.33
C LEU A 1060 0.28 -11.37 48.54
N ARG A 1061 1.00 -12.43 48.13
CA ARG A 1061 1.06 -13.74 48.82
C ARG A 1061 -0.27 -14.49 49.07
N SER A 1062 -0.93 -15.01 48.04
CA SER A 1062 -1.71 -16.25 48.17
C SER A 1062 -1.82 -17.04 46.86
N VAL A 1063 -1.76 -18.37 46.96
CA VAL A 1063 -2.08 -19.38 45.92
C VAL A 1063 -1.31 -19.29 44.58
N GLN A 1064 -0.04 -19.68 44.63
CA GLN A 1064 0.53 -20.85 43.91
C GLN A 1064 0.41 -21.00 42.37
N ASN A 1065 -0.22 -20.09 41.62
CA ASN A 1065 -0.12 -20.07 40.16
C ASN A 1065 1.25 -19.48 39.74
N GLN A 1066 2.11 -20.28 39.10
CA GLN A 1066 3.36 -19.80 38.51
C GLN A 1066 3.10 -19.19 37.13
N GLU A 1067 3.29 -17.88 36.98
CA GLU A 1067 3.32 -17.23 35.66
C GLU A 1067 4.50 -17.76 34.83
N ALA A 1068 4.27 -17.97 33.53
CA ALA A 1068 5.30 -18.51 32.62
C ALA A 1068 6.39 -17.48 32.25
N PHE A 1069 6.05 -16.19 32.33
CA PHE A 1069 6.94 -15.06 32.04
C PHE A 1069 7.05 -14.15 33.25
N ASP A 1070 8.23 -13.57 33.45
CA ASP A 1070 8.39 -12.38 34.26
C ASP A 1070 7.98 -11.17 33.40
N LEU A 1071 7.30 -10.19 33.99
CA LEU A 1071 6.85 -8.99 33.30
C LEU A 1071 6.88 -7.80 34.26
N ASN A 1072 7.67 -6.80 33.89
CA ASN A 1072 7.76 -5.51 34.55
C ASN A 1072 7.52 -4.41 33.51
N VAL A 1073 6.70 -3.42 33.86
CA VAL A 1073 6.42 -2.24 33.04
C VAL A 1073 6.78 -1.03 33.88
N ASP A 1074 7.59 -0.13 33.30
CA ASP A 1074 8.03 1.12 33.90
C ASP A 1074 7.67 2.28 32.95
N VAL A 1075 7.18 3.39 33.49
CA VAL A 1075 6.61 4.50 32.71
C VAL A 1075 7.47 5.74 32.93
N LYS A 1076 8.17 6.16 31.88
CA LYS A 1076 8.97 7.38 31.86
C LYS A 1076 8.07 8.52 31.36
N ASP A 1077 7.45 9.25 32.28
CA ASP A 1077 6.71 10.48 32.01
C ASP A 1077 7.45 11.73 32.53
N ASP A 1078 7.06 12.89 32.02
CA ASP A 1078 7.54 14.20 32.48
C ASP A 1078 6.34 15.07 32.88
N LYS A 1079 6.53 15.95 33.85
CA LYS A 1079 5.53 16.92 34.31
C LYS A 1079 5.50 18.18 33.45
N ASP A 1080 6.63 18.51 32.83
CA ASP A 1080 6.77 19.66 31.94
C ASP A 1080 6.41 19.30 30.49
N ASP A 1081 6.66 18.06 30.03
CA ASP A 1081 6.18 17.55 28.75
C ASP A 1081 4.99 16.60 28.91
N LYS A 1082 3.78 17.16 28.79
CA LYS A 1082 2.52 16.40 28.83
C LYS A 1082 2.22 15.64 27.53
N ASN A 1083 2.97 15.81 26.43
CA ASN A 1083 2.64 15.26 25.10
C ASN A 1083 3.36 13.94 24.79
N HIS A 1084 4.49 13.67 25.43
CA HIS A 1084 5.30 12.47 25.21
C HIS A 1084 5.38 11.60 26.46
N LEU A 1085 5.42 10.28 26.28
CA LEU A 1085 5.80 9.33 27.33
C LEU A 1085 6.58 8.17 26.72
N THR A 1086 7.44 7.51 27.48
CA THR A 1086 8.15 6.31 27.03
C THR A 1086 7.88 5.12 27.95
N LEU A 1087 7.40 4.04 27.37
CA LEU A 1087 7.08 2.79 28.08
C LEU A 1087 8.25 1.84 28.01
N ASN A 1088 8.85 1.53 29.15
CA ASN A 1088 9.91 0.53 29.26
C ASN A 1088 9.28 -0.80 29.69
N VAL A 1089 9.16 -1.74 28.75
CA VAL A 1089 8.60 -3.07 29.00
C VAL A 1089 9.73 -4.09 29.06
N CYS A 1090 9.93 -4.71 30.23
CA CYS A 1090 10.93 -5.74 30.45
C CYS A 1090 10.31 -7.10 30.74
N THR A 1091 10.80 -8.15 30.09
CA THR A 1091 10.29 -9.53 30.24
C THR A 1091 11.39 -10.59 30.05
N ARG A 1092 11.14 -11.79 30.59
CA ARG A 1092 11.95 -13.01 30.43
C ARG A 1092 11.08 -14.24 30.63
N TYR A 1093 11.48 -15.37 30.06
CA TYR A 1093 10.81 -16.65 30.25
C TYR A 1093 11.40 -17.36 31.48
N PHE A 1094 10.56 -17.92 32.36
CA PHE A 1094 11.03 -18.63 33.56
C PHE A 1094 11.60 -20.04 33.26
N GLY A 1095 11.45 -20.52 32.03
CA GLY A 1095 11.73 -21.91 31.68
C GLY A 1095 10.62 -22.86 32.13
N SER A 1096 10.49 -23.97 31.41
CA SER A 1096 9.91 -25.19 31.98
C SER A 1096 11.03 -26.22 32.10
N GLY A 1097 10.91 -27.21 33.00
CA GLY A 1097 11.95 -28.23 33.19
C GLY A 1097 12.27 -29.07 31.94
N THR A 1098 11.44 -28.95 30.89
CA THR A 1098 11.58 -29.57 29.57
C THR A 1098 12.01 -28.62 28.45
N ALA A 1099 11.92 -27.29 28.64
CA ALA A 1099 12.24 -26.29 27.62
C ALA A 1099 12.87 -25.01 28.23
N PRO A 1100 14.15 -24.68 27.91
CA PRO A 1100 14.85 -23.53 28.47
C PRO A 1100 14.54 -22.18 27.77
N SER A 1101 13.73 -22.20 26.71
CA SER A 1101 13.26 -21.03 25.98
C SER A 1101 11.82 -21.24 25.52
N SER A 1102 11.08 -20.14 25.37
CA SER A 1102 9.74 -20.15 24.75
C SER A 1102 9.82 -20.33 23.23
N GLY A 1103 8.67 -20.54 22.59
CA GLY A 1103 8.50 -20.19 21.18
C GLY A 1103 8.41 -18.68 20.96
N MET A 1104 7.93 -18.26 19.80
CA MET A 1104 7.65 -16.85 19.50
C MET A 1104 6.72 -16.23 20.55
N VAL A 1105 7.08 -15.06 21.06
CA VAL A 1105 6.34 -14.33 22.09
C VAL A 1105 5.69 -13.11 21.47
N LEU A 1106 4.40 -12.94 21.74
CA LEU A 1106 3.66 -11.72 21.41
C LEU A 1106 3.62 -10.83 22.66
N MET A 1107 4.05 -9.59 22.49
CA MET A 1107 3.90 -8.53 23.49
C MET A 1107 2.82 -7.55 22.98
N GLU A 1108 1.61 -7.67 23.51
CA GLU A 1108 0.52 -6.74 23.24
C GLU A 1108 0.56 -5.59 24.26
N VAL A 1109 0.86 -4.39 23.79
CA VAL A 1109 0.88 -3.16 24.59
C VAL A 1109 -0.38 -2.36 24.26
N GLY A 1110 -1.41 -2.47 25.09
CA GLY A 1110 -2.56 -1.56 25.03
C GLY A 1110 -2.08 -0.16 25.38
N LEU A 1111 -2.42 0.85 24.56
CA LEU A 1111 -2.00 2.23 24.78
C LEU A 1111 -3.01 2.96 25.68
N LEU A 1112 -2.53 4.00 26.38
CA LEU A 1112 -3.38 4.93 27.12
C LEU A 1112 -4.27 5.72 26.14
N SER A 1113 -5.51 5.99 26.53
CA SER A 1113 -6.48 6.69 25.68
C SER A 1113 -5.95 8.04 25.19
N GLY A 1114 -6.02 8.26 23.88
CA GLY A 1114 -5.53 9.47 23.23
C GLY A 1114 -4.04 9.49 22.86
N PHE A 1115 -3.27 8.45 23.22
CA PHE A 1115 -1.89 8.27 22.76
C PHE A 1115 -1.80 7.32 21.56
N SER A 1116 -0.84 7.55 20.67
CA SER A 1116 -0.42 6.59 19.66
C SER A 1116 1.11 6.50 19.52
N VAL A 1117 1.57 5.47 18.80
CA VAL A 1117 2.98 5.18 18.53
C VAL A 1117 3.17 5.16 17.02
N SER A 1118 4.31 5.62 16.50
CA SER A 1118 4.74 5.28 15.14
C SER A 1118 5.62 4.03 15.18
N PRO A 1119 5.35 2.98 14.36
CA PRO A 1119 6.16 1.77 14.34
C PRO A 1119 7.66 2.04 14.13
N ASP A 1120 8.00 3.05 13.32
CA ASP A 1120 9.39 3.43 12.97
C ASP A 1120 10.23 3.89 14.17
N PHE A 1121 9.60 4.28 15.28
CA PHE A 1121 10.30 4.68 16.51
C PHE A 1121 10.59 3.51 17.47
N VAL A 1122 10.10 2.30 17.17
CA VAL A 1122 10.48 1.08 17.89
C VAL A 1122 11.60 0.39 17.10
N PRO A 1123 12.85 0.39 17.59
CA PRO A 1123 13.97 -0.17 16.84
C PRO A 1123 13.82 -1.68 16.66
N LEU A 1124 13.76 -2.13 15.41
CA LEU A 1124 13.84 -3.55 15.07
C LEU A 1124 15.29 -4.04 15.27
N ASP A 1125 15.44 -5.17 15.94
CA ASP A 1125 16.75 -5.71 16.33
C ASP A 1125 16.79 -7.25 16.18
N ASN A 1126 17.73 -7.93 16.85
CA ASN A 1126 17.73 -9.39 16.88
C ASN A 1126 16.59 -9.99 17.72
N THR A 1127 15.88 -9.17 18.50
CA THR A 1127 14.94 -9.59 19.54
C THR A 1127 13.49 -9.26 19.16
N VAL A 1128 13.22 -8.01 18.77
CA VAL A 1128 11.95 -7.55 18.18
C VAL A 1128 12.07 -7.63 16.66
N LYS A 1129 11.38 -8.62 16.07
CA LYS A 1129 11.40 -8.86 14.62
C LYS A 1129 10.35 -8.06 13.86
N LYS A 1130 9.28 -7.66 14.53
CA LYS A 1130 8.18 -6.93 13.91
C LYS A 1130 7.39 -6.12 14.94
N THR A 1131 6.94 -4.95 14.51
CA THR A 1131 5.97 -4.11 15.20
C THR A 1131 4.74 -3.96 14.31
N GLU A 1132 3.54 -4.18 14.83
CA GLU A 1132 2.26 -3.88 14.14
C GLU A 1132 1.41 -2.93 14.99
N LYS A 1133 0.86 -1.89 14.37
CA LYS A 1133 -0.09 -0.94 14.99
C LYS A 1133 -1.52 -1.47 14.82
N ASP A 1134 -2.33 -1.35 15.87
CA ASP A 1134 -3.76 -1.67 15.87
C ASP A 1134 -4.51 -0.60 16.72
N ASN A 1135 -5.83 -0.57 16.66
CA ASN A 1135 -6.63 0.56 17.17
C ASN A 1135 -6.63 0.67 18.70
N GLY A 1136 -5.64 1.42 19.21
CA GLY A 1136 -5.37 1.61 20.64
C GLY A 1136 -4.40 0.58 21.23
N LYS A 1137 -3.61 -0.14 20.43
CA LYS A 1137 -2.54 -1.02 20.91
C LYS A 1137 -1.38 -1.15 19.92
N VAL A 1138 -0.24 -1.62 20.40
CA VAL A 1138 0.92 -2.01 19.59
C VAL A 1138 1.24 -3.47 19.88
N ASN A 1139 1.41 -4.26 18.82
CA ASN A 1139 1.76 -5.67 18.88
C ASN A 1139 3.24 -5.81 18.49
N LEU A 1140 4.09 -6.24 19.44
CA LEU A 1140 5.51 -6.51 19.18
C LEU A 1140 5.73 -8.03 19.13
N TYR A 1141 6.44 -8.49 18.11
CA TYR A 1141 6.72 -9.91 17.87
C TYR A 1141 8.18 -10.21 18.23
N LEU A 1142 8.38 -11.03 19.27
CA LEU A 1142 9.68 -11.41 19.79
C LEU A 1142 10.01 -12.86 19.43
N ASP A 1143 11.25 -13.07 19.01
CA ASP A 1143 11.70 -14.29 18.32
C ASP A 1143 11.66 -15.55 19.20
N SER A 1144 12.12 -15.43 20.45
CA SER A 1144 12.04 -16.45 21.51
C SER A 1144 12.66 -15.89 22.79
N LEU A 1145 12.00 -16.01 23.96
CA LEU A 1145 12.56 -15.58 25.25
C LEU A 1145 13.19 -16.75 26.00
N ASN A 1146 14.18 -16.45 26.84
CA ASN A 1146 14.84 -17.38 27.76
C ASN A 1146 14.93 -16.73 29.16
N GLU A 1147 15.77 -17.26 30.06
CA GLU A 1147 15.95 -16.69 31.41
C GLU A 1147 16.57 -15.27 31.44
N THR A 1148 17.16 -14.79 30.34
CA THR A 1148 17.73 -13.43 30.25
C THR A 1148 16.66 -12.39 30.00
N GLN A 1149 16.80 -11.22 30.65
CA GLN A 1149 15.82 -10.14 30.59
C GLN A 1149 16.00 -9.31 29.33
N VAL A 1150 14.96 -9.27 28.51
CA VAL A 1150 14.79 -8.38 27.36
C VAL A 1150 14.00 -7.16 27.82
N CYS A 1151 14.38 -5.97 27.37
CA CYS A 1151 13.63 -4.73 27.61
C CYS A 1151 13.46 -3.98 26.29
N VAL A 1152 12.27 -3.41 26.07
CA VAL A 1152 11.95 -2.56 24.91
C VAL A 1152 11.45 -1.21 25.42
N ASP A 1153 12.00 -0.13 24.87
CA ASP A 1153 11.46 1.23 25.05
C ASP A 1153 10.50 1.55 23.89
N ILE A 1154 9.27 1.95 24.23
CA ILE A 1154 8.19 2.25 23.28
C ILE A 1154 7.76 3.71 23.51
N PRO A 1155 8.19 4.66 22.64
CA PRO A 1155 7.81 6.06 22.76
C PRO A 1155 6.41 6.29 22.19
N ALA A 1156 5.53 6.92 22.98
CA ALA A 1156 4.18 7.27 22.60
C ALA A 1156 3.97 8.79 22.63
N VAL A 1157 3.17 9.28 21.68
CA VAL A 1157 2.83 10.70 21.48
C VAL A 1157 1.32 10.87 21.66
N ARG A 1158 0.88 11.98 22.24
CA ARG A 1158 -0.55 12.27 22.43
C ARG A 1158 -1.17 12.92 21.19
N ASP A 1159 -2.09 12.18 20.56
CA ASP A 1159 -2.93 12.66 19.46
C ASP A 1159 -4.21 13.37 19.97
N PHE A 1160 -4.76 12.96 21.11
CA PHE A 1160 -6.02 13.47 21.66
C PHE A 1160 -5.94 13.78 23.17
N LYS A 1161 -6.59 14.87 23.60
CA LYS A 1161 -6.63 15.31 25.00
C LYS A 1161 -7.62 14.47 25.82
N VAL A 1162 -7.09 13.57 26.65
CA VAL A 1162 -7.86 12.76 27.62
C VAL A 1162 -7.31 12.98 29.03
N ALA A 1163 -8.21 13.16 30.00
CA ALA A 1163 -7.98 13.37 31.42
C ALA A 1163 -8.60 12.23 32.24
N ASN A 1164 -8.14 12.06 33.49
CA ASN A 1164 -8.54 10.94 34.37
C ASN A 1164 -8.37 9.57 33.68
N ILE A 1165 -7.24 9.39 32.98
CA ILE A 1165 -6.94 8.20 32.16
C ILE A 1165 -6.97 6.93 33.02
N GLN A 1166 -7.64 5.89 32.54
CA GLN A 1166 -7.72 4.59 33.22
C GLN A 1166 -6.53 3.70 32.84
N ASP A 1167 -6.23 2.73 33.70
CA ASP A 1167 -5.07 1.87 33.53
C ASP A 1167 -5.15 1.08 32.21
N ALA A 1168 -4.09 1.20 31.40
CA ALA A 1168 -3.86 0.33 30.26
C ALA A 1168 -3.18 -0.96 30.72
N SER A 1169 -2.91 -1.90 29.80
CA SER A 1169 -2.25 -3.16 30.14
C SER A 1169 -1.27 -3.62 29.08
N VAL A 1170 -0.21 -4.28 29.55
CA VAL A 1170 0.72 -5.06 28.74
C VAL A 1170 0.47 -6.54 28.99
N THR A 1171 0.24 -7.29 27.92
CA THR A 1171 0.17 -8.75 27.93
C THR A 1171 1.37 -9.31 27.19
N VAL A 1172 2.16 -10.15 27.87
CA VAL A 1172 3.20 -10.98 27.24
C VAL A 1172 2.68 -12.41 27.21
N VAL A 1173 2.58 -12.98 26.00
CA VAL A 1173 1.96 -14.28 25.77
C VAL A 1173 2.78 -15.12 24.79
N ASP A 1174 2.95 -16.40 25.10
CA ASP A 1174 3.42 -17.38 24.13
C ASP A 1174 2.37 -17.49 23.02
N TYR A 1175 2.72 -17.07 21.80
CA TYR A 1175 1.75 -16.94 20.69
C TYR A 1175 1.06 -18.26 20.35
N TYR A 1176 1.68 -19.38 20.71
CA TYR A 1176 1.27 -20.72 20.31
C TYR A 1176 0.71 -21.58 21.46
N GLU A 1177 1.03 -21.26 22.71
CA GLU A 1177 0.37 -21.80 23.91
C GLU A 1177 -0.10 -20.65 24.82
N PRO A 1178 -1.21 -19.95 24.47
CA PRO A 1178 -1.58 -18.66 25.06
C PRO A 1178 -1.93 -18.67 26.56
N ARG A 1179 -1.95 -19.84 27.19
CA ARG A 1179 -2.10 -20.01 28.64
C ARG A 1179 -0.78 -19.79 29.38
N ARG A 1180 0.36 -19.88 28.67
CA ARG A 1180 1.63 -19.25 29.09
C ARG A 1180 1.52 -17.75 28.80
N ARG A 1181 1.07 -16.98 29.80
CA ARG A 1181 1.03 -15.52 29.73
C ARG A 1181 1.40 -14.88 31.06
N ALA A 1182 1.80 -13.61 30.99
CA ALA A 1182 1.84 -12.68 32.11
C ALA A 1182 1.17 -11.37 31.68
N VAL A 1183 0.46 -10.72 32.60
CA VAL A 1183 -0.24 -9.45 32.34
C VAL A 1183 0.09 -8.47 33.45
N ARG A 1184 0.33 -7.20 33.09
CA ARG A 1184 0.49 -6.10 34.05
C ARG A 1184 -0.34 -4.91 33.59
N SER A 1185 -1.05 -4.29 34.54
CA SER A 1185 -1.65 -2.97 34.33
C SER A 1185 -0.58 -1.88 34.46
N TYR A 1186 -0.75 -0.76 33.76
CA TYR A 1186 0.11 0.42 33.92
C TYR A 1186 -0.67 1.72 33.68
N ASN A 1187 -0.18 2.82 34.24
CA ASN A 1187 -0.71 4.16 34.01
C ASN A 1187 0.44 5.18 34.17
N SER A 1188 0.25 6.41 33.72
CA SER A 1188 1.19 7.53 33.96
C SER A 1188 0.75 8.29 35.21
N GLU A 1189 1.67 8.57 36.14
CA GLU A 1189 1.36 9.37 37.34
C GLU A 1189 0.89 10.77 36.93
N VAL A 1190 1.50 11.33 35.87
CA VAL A 1190 1.12 12.63 35.32
C VAL A 1190 -0.28 12.57 34.70
N MET A 1191 -0.56 11.64 33.80
CA MET A 1191 -1.86 11.57 33.11
C MET A 1191 -3.03 11.16 34.02
N GLN A 1192 -2.78 10.35 35.05
CA GLN A 1192 -3.80 9.99 36.05
C GLN A 1192 -4.18 11.19 36.94
N SER A 1193 -3.22 12.09 37.24
CA SER A 1193 -3.48 13.30 38.04
C SER A 1193 -4.07 14.48 37.25
N ILE A 1194 -4.00 14.45 35.92
CA ILE A 1194 -4.54 15.49 35.03
C ILE A 1194 -6.08 15.48 35.01
N THR A 1195 -6.65 16.65 35.28
CA THR A 1195 -8.09 16.94 35.21
C THR A 1195 -8.46 17.61 33.88
N SER A 1196 -9.75 17.74 33.58
CA SER A 1196 -10.19 18.49 32.40
C SER A 1196 -9.80 19.98 32.42
N CYS A 1197 -9.55 20.60 33.58
CA CYS A 1197 -9.07 21.98 33.64
C CYS A 1197 -7.59 22.12 33.22
N ASP A 1198 -6.76 21.09 33.41
CA ASP A 1198 -5.30 21.14 33.14
C ASP A 1198 -4.95 21.23 31.64
N PHE A 1199 -5.96 21.13 30.78
CA PHE A 1199 -5.90 21.31 29.32
C PHE A 1199 -6.49 22.65 28.84
N CYS A 1200 -7.15 23.40 29.72
CA CYS A 1200 -7.81 24.69 29.41
C CYS A 1200 -6.95 25.91 29.79
N GLU A 1201 -5.64 25.67 29.95
CA GLU A 1201 -4.62 26.60 30.45
C GLU A 1201 -4.91 27.16 31.87
N SER A 1202 -4.09 28.11 32.32
CA SER A 1202 -3.91 28.46 33.75
C SER A 1202 -5.10 29.19 34.40
N ASP A 1203 -6.20 29.39 33.68
CA ASP A 1203 -7.42 29.98 34.20
C ASP A 1203 -8.62 29.21 33.62
N CYS A 1204 -9.19 28.26 34.38
CA CYS A 1204 -10.30 27.42 33.92
C CYS A 1204 -11.61 28.21 33.64
N ASN A 1205 -11.57 29.53 33.84
CA ASN A 1205 -12.52 30.51 33.32
C ASN A 1205 -12.47 30.70 31.79
N LEU A 1206 -11.43 30.26 31.07
CA LEU A 1206 -11.37 30.32 29.60
C LEU A 1206 -12.35 29.35 28.90
N CYS A 1207 -12.97 28.43 29.65
CA CYS A 1207 -14.17 27.71 29.23
C CYS A 1207 -15.46 28.57 29.27
N HIS A 1208 -15.36 29.85 29.61
CA HIS A 1208 -16.46 30.80 29.66
C HIS A 1208 -16.17 32.07 28.85
N ARG A 1209 -17.27 32.79 28.54
CA ARG A 1209 -17.32 34.03 27.77
C ARG A 1209 -16.14 34.98 28.01
N ASP A 1210 -15.60 35.48 26.91
CA ASP A 1210 -15.33 36.92 26.80
C ASP A 1210 -16.33 37.53 25.79
N GLY A 1211 -16.96 38.65 26.15
CA GLY A 1211 -18.27 38.98 25.58
C GLY A 1211 -18.90 40.30 26.03
N SER A 1212 -18.15 41.40 25.96
CA SER A 1212 -18.73 42.74 26.03
C SER A 1212 -18.06 43.70 25.05
N ALA A 1213 -18.78 44.07 23.98
CA ALA A 1213 -18.33 45.09 23.04
C ALA A 1213 -18.26 46.48 23.71
N ALA A 1214 -17.25 47.28 23.35
CA ALA A 1214 -17.06 48.60 23.91
C ALA A 1214 -18.18 49.58 23.47
N LEU A 1215 -18.77 50.29 24.44
CA LEU A 1215 -19.70 51.39 24.20
C LEU A 1215 -19.10 52.70 24.69
N LEU A 1216 -19.01 53.69 23.79
CA LEU A 1216 -18.33 54.96 24.06
C LEU A 1216 -19.14 55.86 25.01
N GLN A 1217 -18.43 56.50 25.94
CA GLN A 1217 -18.80 57.84 26.41
C GLN A 1217 -17.66 58.81 26.14
N HIS A 1218 -17.97 59.90 25.44
CA HIS A 1218 -17.03 60.98 25.16
C HIS A 1218 -17.24 62.15 26.13
N SER A 1219 -16.11 62.80 26.46
CA SER A 1219 -15.93 64.24 26.69
C SER A 1219 -15.87 64.83 28.11
N SER A 1220 -14.85 65.71 28.23
CA SER A 1220 -14.77 66.93 29.05
C SER A 1220 -14.18 66.87 30.47
N LEU A 1221 -13.52 67.99 30.82
CA LEU A 1221 -12.98 68.39 32.14
C LEU A 1221 -11.86 67.47 32.68
N ALA A 1222 -10.58 67.83 32.73
CA ALA A 1222 -9.89 69.12 32.86
C ALA A 1222 -9.99 69.81 34.25
N SER A 1223 -8.86 69.77 34.96
CA SER A 1223 -8.44 70.61 36.11
C SER A 1223 -8.92 70.26 37.54
N LEU A 1224 -7.99 70.45 38.49
CA LEU A 1224 -8.13 70.54 39.96
C LEU A 1224 -8.89 69.41 40.71
N PHE A 1225 -8.14 68.53 41.38
CA PHE A 1225 -7.77 68.65 42.82
C PHE A 1225 -6.67 67.59 43.09
N CYS A 1226 -5.41 67.94 43.38
CA CYS A 1226 -4.86 68.52 44.62
C CYS A 1226 -5.15 67.71 45.91
N VAL A 1227 -4.07 67.52 46.70
CA VAL A 1227 -3.99 66.83 48.01
C VAL A 1227 -3.87 65.30 47.95
N LEU A 1228 -2.63 64.83 47.76
CA LEU A 1228 -2.01 63.81 48.65
C LEU A 1228 -0.50 63.64 48.38
N PHE A 1229 -0.05 63.76 47.13
CA PHE A 1229 1.35 63.55 46.73
C PHE A 1229 2.34 64.70 47.02
N VAL A 1230 2.00 65.60 47.95
CA VAL A 1230 2.83 66.78 48.32
C VAL A 1230 3.62 66.55 49.64
N LEU A 1231 3.33 65.45 50.36
CA LEU A 1231 3.77 65.27 51.75
C LEU A 1231 4.88 64.22 52.00
N HIS A 1232 5.49 63.65 50.95
CA HIS A 1232 6.57 62.65 51.08
C HIS A 1232 7.82 62.90 50.20
N VAL A 1233 8.00 64.12 49.68
CA VAL A 1233 9.22 64.53 48.95
C VAL A 1233 9.90 65.73 49.62
N ASN A 1234 9.58 66.01 50.90
CA ASN A 1234 10.16 67.10 51.69
C ASN A 1234 10.43 66.72 53.16
N LEU A 1235 10.80 65.46 53.39
CA LEU A 1235 11.38 64.96 54.64
C LEU A 1235 12.32 63.81 54.31
N LEU A 1236 13.43 63.69 55.07
CA LEU A 1236 14.47 62.66 54.93
C LEU A 1236 15.36 62.73 53.68
N CYS A 1237 15.92 63.91 53.40
CA CYS A 1237 17.24 64.02 52.79
C CYS A 1237 18.27 64.46 53.84
N SER A 1238 18.51 63.62 54.86
CA SER A 1238 19.45 63.89 55.96
C SER A 1238 19.76 62.63 56.80
N GLY A 1239 21.02 62.18 56.85
CA GLY A 1239 21.49 61.23 57.87
C GLY A 1239 22.33 60.05 57.39
N VAL A 1240 23.64 60.28 57.26
CA VAL A 1240 24.79 59.40 57.63
C VAL A 1240 24.37 58.06 58.29
N MET A 1241 24.85 56.90 57.86
CA MET A 1241 26.24 56.53 57.52
C MET A 1241 26.35 55.50 56.39
#